data_AF-A0A6N9ENM1-F1
#
_entry.id   AF-A0A6N9ENM1-F1
#
_cell.length_a   1.000
_cell.length_b   1.000
_cell.length_c   1.000
_cell.angle_alpha   90.00
_cell.angle_beta   90.00
_cell.angle_gamma   90.00
#
_symmetry.space_group_name_H-M   'P 1'
#
loop_
_entity.id
_entity.type
_entity.pdbx_description
1 polymer ?
#
loop_
_entity_poly.entity_id
_entity_poly.type
_entity_poly.pdbx_seq_one_letter_code
_entity_poly.pdbx_strand_id
1 'polypeptide(L)'
;MTVIGRRVRPNEWEERTSGAAVYTTDIRLPGMLEARILRSPHPHADIRSIDTSRAEAHIGVAAVITADDLPDRTYLHLGEPFRDRSALARGRVRFVGEEVAAVAAHTRAAADAALGLIDVSYKQREAVLNPSTARAPEASTVHDDAVGNLALQTVRPYGDPESARSAAEAIVSGEYVYRAAAHVCLEPHSIVARWDPSRQRLDLWVSTQAPYFVRKEVAHMLDLRPEQIRTHPVAVGGGFGAKAKAGCHEVIAAALAMKTKHPVRLVLDRDEEFAVTAVRHAFKANIATGARSDGTLTHRDCYVTVDNGAYNHAGPSVAVYATMLAAGPYRLEGCETAVSLVYTNKQPGASFRGYGNPQITFATESQIDELAGELGMDPIELRLRNAPASGDTTLTGWRLGSARLTECLQRARDEIDWDTKRALGGSGRGVGLAAAVHVSGANAFEHSESSEAAVEVRDDGTARVCFAGADAGTGQAALLRQIAADELGLDFDDVSVTMMDSHDAPQDLGAWSSRGTVWSGHATADAARGAADALRGAAAAKFGTDPGQVQLVDGEARCGADAVPVGDLVALTDGAAGGCLRVQGSYLTDVDKMDKVHGLSHFSPAYSYCVQAVEVEVDYATGQVKVLDAVTVHDSGTALNPAAAEGQAVGAMAMGLGAALSEELVYEQGRLVNPTLLEYRAPRAGDLPPIRVVLLDGHDPAGPYGAKGIGEIGVVPTPAAVANAVAHATGVRVREIPITPDKLLRRLDADSSTARIASRQPLTSAFSLHQMWTDLIRKLYDRGLFRLLHRAGSRRRRRAGRSVGATEPVVTIERPSTVHLAVETSTAGPGPVDYVGGGTDLLVAQQQGLRSPVRLIDTTSIRELRRLEDSPGGDLLIGAAVPLEDLRSRMSDSDGRPGDTMLASLLEELATHQIRELATTGGNLLQDKRCSFYRNGFDCYKRGGWTRPCYALLGDHRYHHAVIGGHRCQAVTPSDLATGLLALDAVAHSVPPGSKPARRRTIDQLYAGPGEPDMAAGELLTMLELPAAARARPAAFEKLRLYAGDFAVCSAAVSLELEDDGVTIAGARVSLGAVAPKPYRATRSEKRLIGASLSDGQALKEASWAWTAETNPLLGNVWKVQATCGLLLRTLTRLAETADIG
;
A
#
# COMPACT_ATOMS: atom_id res chain seq x y z
N MET A 1 35.66 -8.36 -22.92
CA MET A 1 34.87 -9.30 -22.09
C MET A 1 33.37 -9.02 -22.24
N THR A 2 32.45 -10.00 -22.36
CA THR A 2 30.98 -9.74 -22.41
C THR A 2 30.45 -9.28 -21.05
N VAL A 3 29.86 -8.09 -20.99
CA VAL A 3 29.27 -7.43 -19.80
C VAL A 3 27.79 -7.78 -19.64
N ILE A 4 27.08 -8.01 -20.74
CA ILE A 4 25.67 -8.44 -20.73
C ILE A 4 25.54 -9.82 -20.05
N GLY A 5 24.49 -10.00 -19.24
CA GLY A 5 24.23 -11.24 -18.49
C GLY A 5 25.02 -11.32 -17.17
N ARG A 6 25.96 -10.40 -16.90
CA ARG A 6 26.63 -10.33 -15.60
C ARG A 6 25.71 -9.76 -14.53
N ARG A 7 25.93 -10.22 -13.29
CA ARG A 7 25.31 -9.65 -12.09
C ARG A 7 26.10 -8.39 -11.70
N VAL A 8 25.59 -7.23 -12.08
CA VAL A 8 26.15 -5.93 -11.67
C VAL A 8 25.23 -5.23 -10.67
N ARG A 9 25.82 -4.38 -9.83
CA ARG A 9 25.06 -3.59 -8.85
C ARG A 9 24.18 -2.55 -9.55
N PRO A 10 23.11 -2.08 -8.91
CA PRO A 10 22.36 -0.91 -9.38
C PRO A 10 23.26 0.30 -9.56
N ASN A 11 22.91 1.20 -10.48
CA ASN A 11 23.60 2.47 -10.64
C ASN A 11 23.58 3.28 -9.33
N GLU A 12 24.67 3.97 -9.03
CA GLU A 12 24.83 4.81 -7.81
C GLU A 12 24.57 4.04 -6.50
N TRP A 13 25.00 2.78 -6.43
CA TRP A 13 24.78 1.94 -5.25
C TRP A 13 25.42 2.52 -3.99
N GLU A 14 26.65 3.00 -4.11
CA GLU A 14 27.42 3.62 -3.04
C GLU A 14 26.73 4.90 -2.52
N GLU A 15 26.21 5.75 -3.41
CA GLU A 15 25.49 6.97 -3.05
C GLU A 15 24.16 6.65 -2.36
N ARG A 16 23.43 5.64 -2.84
CA ARG A 16 22.15 5.22 -2.23
C ARG A 16 22.35 4.64 -0.83
N THR A 17 23.37 3.81 -0.64
CA THR A 17 23.62 3.14 0.65
C THR A 17 24.30 4.03 1.68
N SER A 18 25.07 5.04 1.25
CA SER A 18 25.64 6.06 2.12
C SER A 18 24.70 7.22 2.46
N GLY A 19 23.59 7.36 1.73
CA GLY A 19 22.66 8.49 1.85
C GLY A 19 23.11 9.76 1.12
N ALA A 20 24.06 9.65 0.19
CA ALA A 20 24.54 10.76 -0.64
C ALA A 20 23.73 10.96 -1.94
N ALA A 21 22.88 9.99 -2.33
CA ALA A 21 21.99 10.13 -3.48
C ALA A 21 21.03 11.31 -3.29
N VAL A 22 20.95 12.19 -4.28
CA VAL A 22 20.16 13.43 -4.19
C VAL A 22 18.75 13.20 -4.73
N TYR A 23 17.76 13.18 -3.84
CA TYR A 23 16.34 13.16 -4.20
C TYR A 23 15.80 14.59 -4.37
N THR A 24 14.60 14.70 -4.93
CA THR A 24 13.98 16.03 -5.15
C THR A 24 13.80 16.81 -3.84
N THR A 25 13.53 16.11 -2.73
CA THR A 25 13.39 16.70 -1.40
C THR A 25 14.69 17.30 -0.84
N ASP A 26 15.85 16.92 -1.38
CA ASP A 26 17.17 17.32 -0.91
C ASP A 26 17.69 18.56 -1.63
N ILE A 27 17.09 18.92 -2.77
CA ILE A 27 17.43 20.11 -3.53
C ILE A 27 17.24 21.37 -2.66
N ARG A 28 18.26 22.22 -2.63
CA ARG A 28 18.25 23.53 -1.96
C ARG A 28 18.75 24.58 -2.94
N LEU A 29 17.93 25.61 -3.17
CA LEU A 29 18.27 26.74 -4.03
C LEU A 29 18.21 28.04 -3.24
N PRO A 30 19.03 29.05 -3.56
CA PRO A 30 18.97 30.35 -2.89
C PRO A 30 17.58 30.99 -3.01
N GLY A 31 17.04 31.47 -1.88
CA GLY A 31 15.74 32.14 -1.84
C GLY A 31 14.55 31.23 -2.14
N MET A 32 14.71 29.90 -2.00
CA MET A 32 13.63 28.92 -2.22
C MET A 32 12.48 29.09 -1.22
N LEU A 33 11.26 29.03 -1.73
CA LEU A 33 10.01 29.09 -0.98
C LEU A 33 9.42 27.69 -0.78
N GLU A 34 8.62 27.52 0.28
CA GLU A 34 7.84 26.32 0.55
C GLU A 34 6.39 26.55 0.11
N ALA A 35 5.85 25.62 -0.68
CA ALA A 35 4.47 25.66 -1.15
C ALA A 35 3.58 24.62 -0.45
N ARG A 36 2.32 25.01 -0.22
CA ARG A 36 1.25 24.14 0.30
C ARG A 36 -0.05 24.39 -0.47
N ILE A 37 -0.93 23.39 -0.48
CA ILE A 37 -2.18 23.41 -1.25
C ILE A 37 -3.38 23.38 -0.30
N LEU A 38 -4.32 24.31 -0.49
CA LEU A 38 -5.65 24.24 0.11
C LEU A 38 -6.50 23.25 -0.68
N ARG A 39 -7.06 22.27 0.02
CA ARG A 39 -7.81 21.17 -0.58
C ARG A 39 -9.28 21.17 -0.17
N SER A 40 -10.13 20.66 -1.05
CA SER A 40 -11.56 20.51 -0.81
C SER A 40 -11.82 19.60 0.39
N PRO A 41 -12.62 20.05 1.39
CA PRO A 41 -13.11 19.18 2.45
C PRO A 41 -14.39 18.43 2.06
N HIS A 42 -14.85 18.54 0.81
CA HIS A 42 -16.14 18.05 0.36
C HIS A 42 -16.00 17.06 -0.80
N PRO A 43 -16.75 15.94 -0.78
CA PRO A 43 -16.73 14.99 -1.87
C PRO A 43 -17.42 15.54 -3.13
N HIS A 44 -18.37 16.47 -2.99
CA HIS A 44 -19.03 17.10 -4.12
C HIS A 44 -19.61 18.46 -3.71
N ALA A 45 -19.16 19.55 -4.34
CA ALA A 45 -19.69 20.89 -4.09
C ALA A 45 -19.39 21.88 -5.22
N ASP A 46 -20.28 22.86 -5.42
CA ASP A 46 -19.94 24.04 -6.23
C ASP A 46 -19.16 25.03 -5.39
N ILE A 47 -18.11 25.62 -5.98
CA ILE A 47 -17.37 26.75 -5.42
C ILE A 47 -18.17 28.02 -5.73
N ARG A 48 -18.54 28.78 -4.69
CA ARG A 48 -19.29 30.05 -4.82
C ARG A 48 -18.37 31.26 -4.81
N SER A 49 -17.35 31.24 -3.97
CA SER A 49 -16.34 32.29 -3.88
C SER A 49 -15.10 31.76 -3.16
N ILE A 50 -13.94 32.35 -3.45
CA ILE A 50 -12.67 32.14 -2.76
C ILE A 50 -12.15 33.53 -2.38
N ASP A 51 -11.85 33.76 -1.11
CA ASP A 51 -11.20 34.97 -0.60
C ASP A 51 -9.81 34.63 -0.04
N THR A 52 -8.77 35.15 -0.71
CA THR A 52 -7.36 34.94 -0.36
C THR A 52 -6.73 36.12 0.37
N SER A 53 -7.46 37.23 0.56
CA SER A 53 -6.90 38.52 0.99
C SER A 53 -6.12 38.45 2.32
N ARG A 54 -6.63 37.67 3.28
CA ARG A 54 -5.97 37.47 4.58
C ARG A 54 -4.72 36.60 4.50
N ALA A 55 -4.72 35.62 3.59
CA ALA A 55 -3.56 34.76 3.36
C ALA A 55 -2.44 35.55 2.67
N GLU A 56 -2.79 36.37 1.67
CA GLU A 56 -1.84 37.25 0.96
C GLU A 56 -1.20 38.29 1.89
N ALA A 57 -1.96 38.81 2.86
CA ALA A 57 -1.45 39.76 3.85
C ALA A 57 -0.63 39.11 4.99
N HIS A 58 -0.55 37.78 5.07
CA HIS A 58 0.12 37.10 6.16
C HIS A 58 1.65 37.23 6.05
N ILE A 59 2.30 37.54 7.18
CA ILE A 59 3.76 37.68 7.24
C ILE A 59 4.43 36.39 6.79
N GLY A 60 5.37 36.50 5.84
CA GLY A 60 6.13 35.38 5.31
C GLY A 60 5.52 34.73 4.06
N VAL A 61 4.31 35.10 3.66
CA VAL A 61 3.70 34.66 2.39
C VAL A 61 4.23 35.49 1.23
N ALA A 62 4.63 34.81 0.15
CA ALA A 62 5.13 35.44 -1.07
C ALA A 62 4.06 35.50 -2.17
N ALA A 63 3.23 34.46 -2.28
CA ALA A 63 2.12 34.42 -3.22
C ALA A 63 1.03 33.44 -2.79
N VAL A 64 -0.20 33.74 -3.20
CA VAL A 64 -1.34 32.82 -3.23
C VAL A 64 -1.82 32.72 -4.67
N ILE A 65 -2.22 31.53 -5.11
CA ILE A 65 -2.86 31.31 -6.42
C ILE A 65 -4.16 30.54 -6.29
N THR A 66 -5.09 30.85 -7.18
CA THR A 66 -6.36 30.15 -7.41
C THR A 66 -6.45 29.72 -8.88
N ALA A 67 -7.54 29.06 -9.28
CA ALA A 67 -7.77 28.73 -10.69
C ALA A 67 -7.75 29.97 -11.60
N ASP A 68 -8.08 31.16 -11.10
CA ASP A 68 -8.10 32.41 -11.89
C ASP A 68 -6.70 32.94 -12.23
N ASP A 69 -5.66 32.46 -11.54
CA ASP A 69 -4.27 32.76 -11.85
C ASP A 69 -3.68 31.85 -12.94
N LEU A 70 -4.45 30.87 -13.43
CA LEU A 70 -4.00 29.85 -14.39
C LEU A 70 -4.79 29.92 -15.70
N PRO A 71 -4.18 29.55 -16.85
CA PRO A 71 -4.91 29.37 -18.10
C PRO A 71 -6.09 28.41 -17.92
N ASP A 72 -7.20 28.68 -18.60
CA ASP A 72 -8.38 27.80 -18.58
C ASP A 72 -8.14 26.57 -19.47
N ARG A 73 -7.33 25.64 -18.96
CA ARG A 73 -6.93 24.41 -19.63
C ARG A 73 -7.15 23.23 -18.71
N THR A 74 -7.43 22.10 -19.35
CA THR A 74 -7.40 20.77 -18.74
C THR A 74 -6.19 19.99 -19.23
N TYR A 75 -5.69 19.10 -18.38
CA TYR A 75 -4.60 18.18 -18.70
C TYR A 75 -4.88 17.43 -20.01
N LEU A 76 -3.82 17.16 -20.78
CA LEU A 76 -3.93 16.43 -22.04
C LEU A 76 -4.19 14.96 -21.77
N HIS A 77 -3.37 14.32 -20.95
CA HIS A 77 -3.42 12.89 -20.62
C HIS A 77 -3.63 11.99 -21.84
N LEU A 78 -4.88 11.59 -22.13
CA LEU A 78 -5.27 10.74 -23.26
C LEU A 78 -5.82 11.50 -24.48
N GLY A 79 -5.90 12.83 -24.41
CA GLY A 79 -6.48 13.69 -25.44
C GLY A 79 -8.01 13.71 -25.42
N GLU A 80 -8.60 14.46 -26.34
CA GLU A 80 -10.07 14.50 -26.52
C GLU A 80 -10.61 13.09 -26.87
N PRO A 81 -11.80 12.70 -26.37
CA PRO A 81 -12.72 13.45 -25.50
C PRO A 81 -12.46 13.25 -23.98
N PHE A 82 -11.31 12.70 -23.58
CA PHE A 82 -11.09 12.23 -22.20
C PHE A 82 -10.46 13.27 -21.26
N ARG A 83 -10.36 14.53 -21.69
CA ARG A 83 -9.75 15.63 -20.93
C ARG A 83 -10.76 16.24 -19.97
N ASP A 84 -10.52 16.16 -18.67
CA ASP A 84 -11.56 16.52 -17.69
C ASP A 84 -11.06 17.22 -16.42
N ARG A 85 -9.74 17.37 -16.21
CA ARG A 85 -9.16 17.91 -14.97
C ARG A 85 -8.32 19.16 -15.19
N SER A 86 -8.52 20.19 -14.37
CA SER A 86 -7.66 21.38 -14.27
C SER A 86 -6.65 21.24 -13.10
N ALA A 87 -5.62 22.09 -13.06
CA ALA A 87 -4.61 22.06 -11.99
C ALA A 87 -5.15 22.53 -10.62
N LEU A 88 -6.07 23.50 -10.63
CA LEU A 88 -6.86 23.94 -9.49
C LEU A 88 -8.34 23.89 -9.87
N ALA A 89 -9.20 23.47 -8.94
CA ALA A 89 -10.62 23.28 -9.17
C ALA A 89 -11.29 24.60 -9.61
N ARG A 90 -11.94 24.56 -10.78
CA ARG A 90 -12.72 25.68 -11.31
C ARG A 90 -14.22 25.39 -11.17
N GLY A 91 -14.93 26.22 -10.41
CA GLY A 91 -16.39 26.18 -10.24
C GLY A 91 -16.96 25.00 -9.45
N ARG A 92 -16.33 23.82 -9.44
CA ARG A 92 -16.79 22.62 -8.75
C ARG A 92 -15.64 21.78 -8.22
N VAL A 93 -15.81 21.24 -7.03
CA VAL A 93 -15.00 20.15 -6.46
C VAL A 93 -15.79 18.84 -6.49
N ARG A 94 -15.12 17.74 -6.81
CA ARG A 94 -15.65 16.42 -7.15
C ARG A 94 -15.10 15.29 -6.28
N PHE A 95 -14.13 15.54 -5.41
CA PHE A 95 -13.73 14.60 -4.35
C PHE A 95 -13.09 15.34 -3.15
N VAL A 96 -13.02 14.65 -2.00
CA VAL A 96 -12.30 15.18 -0.82
C VAL A 96 -10.80 15.14 -1.11
N GLY A 97 -10.12 16.28 -1.00
CA GLY A 97 -8.68 16.39 -1.30
C GLY A 97 -8.35 17.13 -2.59
N GLU A 98 -9.34 17.45 -3.42
CA GLU A 98 -9.14 18.18 -4.67
C GLU A 98 -8.52 19.56 -4.44
N GLU A 99 -7.58 19.95 -5.29
CA GLU A 99 -6.82 21.20 -5.18
C GLU A 99 -7.71 22.43 -5.45
N VAL A 100 -7.74 23.42 -4.55
CA VAL A 100 -8.60 24.62 -4.66
C VAL A 100 -7.79 25.91 -4.79
N ALA A 101 -6.76 26.04 -3.95
CA ALA A 101 -5.82 27.16 -3.97
C ALA A 101 -4.44 26.69 -3.50
N ALA A 102 -3.39 27.48 -3.72
CA ALA A 102 -2.05 27.16 -3.22
C ALA A 102 -1.32 28.41 -2.74
N VAL A 103 -0.41 28.23 -1.77
CA VAL A 103 0.37 29.29 -1.14
C VAL A 103 1.85 28.96 -1.30
N ALA A 104 2.69 29.95 -1.61
CA ALA A 104 4.14 29.90 -1.45
C ALA A 104 4.59 30.88 -0.35
N ALA A 105 5.42 30.42 0.57
CA ALA A 105 5.91 31.21 1.71
C ALA A 105 7.38 30.91 2.02
N HIS A 106 8.04 31.79 2.80
CA HIS A 106 9.45 31.60 3.19
C HIS A 106 9.69 30.41 4.11
N THR A 107 8.64 29.93 4.78
CA THR A 107 8.70 28.72 5.61
C THR A 107 7.44 27.90 5.42
N ARG A 108 7.57 26.58 5.60
CA ARG A 108 6.42 25.67 5.56
C ARG A 108 5.36 26.05 6.60
N ALA A 109 5.76 26.43 7.81
CA ALA A 109 4.85 26.87 8.86
C ALA A 109 4.04 28.12 8.48
N ALA A 110 4.65 29.09 7.78
CA ALA A 110 3.93 30.25 7.28
C ALA A 110 2.95 29.89 6.15
N ALA A 111 3.31 28.97 5.25
CA ALA A 111 2.40 28.46 4.23
C ALA A 111 1.20 27.75 4.87
N ASP A 112 1.43 26.89 5.88
CA ASP A 112 0.38 26.18 6.63
C ASP A 112 -0.58 27.14 7.35
N ALA A 113 -0.03 28.16 8.02
CA ALA A 113 -0.83 29.19 8.67
C ALA A 113 -1.70 29.96 7.66
N ALA A 114 -1.14 30.31 6.50
CA ALA A 114 -1.83 31.03 5.45
C ALA A 114 -2.95 30.22 4.79
N LEU A 115 -2.82 28.91 4.64
CA LEU A 115 -3.92 28.05 4.16
C LEU A 115 -5.17 28.19 5.05
N GLY A 116 -5.00 28.32 6.37
CA GLY A 116 -6.09 28.52 7.33
C GLY A 116 -6.76 29.90 7.26
N LEU A 117 -6.22 30.82 6.46
CA LEU A 117 -6.73 32.18 6.29
C LEU A 117 -7.52 32.37 4.99
N ILE A 118 -7.49 31.40 4.08
CA ILE A 118 -8.28 31.41 2.85
C ILE A 118 -9.72 30.98 3.17
N ASP A 119 -10.70 31.81 2.83
CA ASP A 119 -12.12 31.49 3.01
C ASP A 119 -12.73 31.01 1.69
N VAL A 120 -13.35 29.82 1.70
CA VAL A 120 -13.99 29.22 0.53
C VAL A 120 -15.44 28.90 0.83
N SER A 121 -16.34 29.50 0.06
CA SER A 121 -17.77 29.26 0.17
C SER A 121 -18.21 28.15 -0.79
N TYR A 122 -18.83 27.10 -0.24
CA TYR A 122 -19.29 25.94 -0.99
C TYR A 122 -20.81 25.77 -0.95
N LYS A 123 -21.42 25.38 -2.07
CA LYS A 123 -22.75 24.75 -2.10
C LYS A 123 -22.59 23.25 -2.26
N GLN A 124 -22.78 22.50 -1.18
CA GLN A 124 -22.66 21.04 -1.20
C GLN A 124 -23.69 20.41 -2.15
N ARG A 125 -23.24 19.35 -2.83
CA ARG A 125 -24.04 18.47 -3.67
C ARG A 125 -24.05 17.07 -3.07
N GLU A 126 -25.00 16.25 -3.51
CA GLU A 126 -24.99 14.84 -3.18
C GLU A 126 -23.83 14.15 -3.90
N ALA A 127 -23.08 13.32 -3.18
CA ALA A 127 -21.92 12.61 -3.70
C ALA A 127 -22.28 11.16 -4.00
N VAL A 128 -21.82 10.66 -5.14
CA VAL A 128 -21.97 9.27 -5.58
C VAL A 128 -20.66 8.52 -5.35
N LEU A 129 -20.64 7.58 -4.40
CA LEU A 129 -19.39 6.95 -3.91
C LEU A 129 -19.23 5.49 -4.36
N ASN A 130 -20.20 4.94 -5.09
CA ASN A 130 -20.17 3.59 -5.61
C ASN A 130 -20.62 3.60 -7.07
N PRO A 131 -19.93 2.87 -7.99
CA PRO A 131 -20.34 2.76 -9.38
C PRO A 131 -21.81 2.38 -9.60
N SER A 132 -22.38 1.49 -8.78
CA SER A 132 -23.79 1.10 -8.91
C SER A 132 -24.73 2.28 -8.62
N THR A 133 -24.50 3.00 -7.53
CA THR A 133 -25.28 4.19 -7.15
C THR A 133 -25.06 5.36 -8.10
N ALA A 134 -23.85 5.49 -8.66
CA ALA A 134 -23.52 6.55 -9.62
C ALA A 134 -24.27 6.39 -10.94
N ARG A 135 -24.68 5.16 -11.29
CA ARG A 135 -25.45 4.85 -12.50
C ARG A 135 -26.97 4.87 -12.30
N ALA A 136 -27.46 5.16 -11.10
CA ALA A 136 -28.90 5.28 -10.86
C ALA A 136 -29.49 6.47 -11.65
N PRO A 137 -30.71 6.39 -12.19
CA PRO A 137 -31.31 7.47 -12.98
C PRO A 137 -31.38 8.83 -12.26
N GLU A 138 -31.55 8.82 -10.94
CA GLU A 138 -31.64 9.99 -10.07
C GLU A 138 -30.29 10.42 -9.46
N ALA A 139 -29.21 9.74 -9.81
CA ALA A 139 -27.89 10.02 -9.27
C ALA A 139 -27.40 11.43 -9.64
N SER A 140 -26.71 12.09 -8.71
CA SER A 140 -26.04 13.35 -9.03
C SER A 140 -24.95 13.14 -10.09
N THR A 141 -24.89 14.03 -11.08
CA THR A 141 -23.87 14.01 -12.12
C THR A 141 -22.54 14.53 -11.59
N VAL A 142 -21.46 13.79 -11.82
CA VAL A 142 -20.08 14.19 -11.47
C VAL A 142 -19.55 15.21 -12.49
N HIS A 143 -19.76 14.91 -13.78
CA HIS A 143 -19.48 15.78 -14.91
C HIS A 143 -20.77 16.02 -15.70
N ASP A 144 -20.98 17.26 -16.14
CA ASP A 144 -22.27 17.68 -16.70
C ASP A 144 -22.52 17.11 -18.11
N ASP A 145 -21.47 16.70 -18.82
CA ASP A 145 -21.46 16.06 -20.14
C ASP A 145 -21.46 14.51 -20.08
N ALA A 146 -21.26 13.91 -18.91
CA ALA A 146 -21.20 12.47 -18.73
C ALA A 146 -22.57 11.85 -18.43
N VAL A 147 -23.28 11.39 -19.46
CA VAL A 147 -24.59 10.73 -19.33
C VAL A 147 -24.46 9.47 -18.45
N GLY A 148 -25.26 9.42 -17.37
CA GLY A 148 -25.26 8.28 -16.43
C GLY A 148 -23.94 8.07 -15.68
N ASN A 149 -23.11 9.12 -15.55
CA ASN A 149 -21.78 9.08 -14.95
C ASN A 149 -20.82 8.08 -15.62
N LEU A 150 -21.01 7.82 -16.92
CA LEU A 150 -20.09 6.97 -17.70
C LEU A 150 -19.01 7.82 -18.36
N ALA A 151 -17.75 7.49 -18.07
CA ALA A 151 -16.59 8.02 -18.78
C ALA A 151 -16.35 7.27 -20.09
N LEU A 152 -16.59 5.96 -20.07
CA LEU A 152 -16.42 5.08 -21.22
C LEU A 152 -17.31 3.84 -21.02
N GLN A 153 -17.94 3.40 -22.10
CA GLN A 153 -18.60 2.10 -22.18
C GLN A 153 -18.25 1.45 -23.51
N THR A 154 -17.76 0.21 -23.48
CA THR A 154 -17.50 -0.56 -24.71
C THR A 154 -17.93 -2.01 -24.53
N VAL A 155 -18.41 -2.62 -25.62
CA VAL A 155 -18.67 -4.06 -25.74
C VAL A 155 -17.92 -4.56 -26.98
N ARG A 156 -17.23 -5.69 -26.87
CA ARG A 156 -16.35 -6.23 -27.91
C ARG A 156 -16.50 -7.74 -28.00
N PRO A 157 -16.94 -8.27 -29.14
CA PRO A 157 -16.78 -9.68 -29.46
C PRO A 157 -15.40 -9.93 -30.07
N TYR A 158 -14.79 -11.06 -29.70
CA TYR A 158 -13.62 -11.62 -30.34
C TYR A 158 -13.93 -13.06 -30.79
N GLY A 159 -13.55 -13.42 -32.02
CA GLY A 159 -13.95 -14.70 -32.63
C GLY A 159 -15.47 -14.78 -32.84
N ASP A 160 -16.05 -15.95 -32.60
CA ASP A 160 -17.50 -16.19 -32.58
C ASP A 160 -17.95 -16.61 -31.16
N PRO A 161 -18.31 -15.65 -30.29
CA PRO A 161 -18.70 -15.95 -28.91
C PRO A 161 -19.94 -16.84 -28.80
N GLU A 162 -20.87 -16.76 -29.75
CA GLU A 162 -22.13 -17.52 -29.70
C GLU A 162 -21.91 -19.00 -29.99
N SER A 163 -21.15 -19.29 -31.05
CA SER A 163 -20.76 -20.67 -31.38
C SER A 163 -19.88 -21.26 -30.28
N ALA A 164 -18.92 -20.50 -29.76
CA ALA A 164 -18.03 -20.95 -28.68
C ALA A 164 -18.79 -21.23 -27.37
N ARG A 165 -19.81 -20.43 -27.03
CA ARG A 165 -20.71 -20.70 -25.89
C ARG A 165 -21.43 -22.03 -26.04
N SER A 166 -21.97 -22.28 -27.23
CA SER A 166 -22.76 -23.48 -27.55
C SER A 166 -21.91 -24.76 -27.51
N ALA A 167 -20.59 -24.65 -27.69
CA ALA A 167 -19.66 -25.76 -27.64
C ALA A 167 -19.20 -26.15 -26.21
N ALA A 168 -19.56 -25.38 -25.17
CA ALA A 168 -19.15 -25.67 -23.80
C ALA A 168 -19.91 -26.86 -23.20
N GLU A 169 -19.20 -27.78 -22.57
CA GLU A 169 -19.76 -28.94 -21.83
C GLU A 169 -19.68 -28.73 -20.31
N ALA A 170 -18.74 -27.91 -19.84
CA ALA A 170 -18.63 -27.43 -18.46
C ALA A 170 -18.52 -25.89 -18.46
N ILE A 171 -19.20 -25.24 -17.52
CA ILE A 171 -19.21 -23.77 -17.39
C ILE A 171 -19.12 -23.39 -15.92
N VAL A 172 -18.20 -22.48 -15.61
CA VAL A 172 -18.13 -21.81 -14.30
C VAL A 172 -18.41 -20.32 -14.45
N SER A 173 -19.08 -19.73 -13.47
CA SER A 173 -19.36 -18.29 -13.47
C SER A 173 -19.29 -17.68 -12.08
N GLY A 174 -18.99 -16.38 -12.03
CA GLY A 174 -18.90 -15.65 -10.77
C GLY A 174 -18.67 -14.16 -10.91
N GLU A 175 -18.97 -13.45 -9.82
CA GLU A 175 -18.62 -12.06 -9.63
C GLU A 175 -17.32 -11.97 -8.80
N TYR A 176 -16.34 -11.25 -9.30
CA TYR A 176 -15.03 -11.05 -8.70
C TYR A 176 -14.78 -9.58 -8.42
N VAL A 177 -14.31 -9.27 -7.21
CA VAL A 177 -14.07 -7.90 -6.76
C VAL A 177 -12.61 -7.71 -6.37
N TYR A 178 -11.96 -6.75 -7.03
CA TYR A 178 -10.60 -6.31 -6.73
C TYR A 178 -10.67 -4.87 -6.19
N ARG A 179 -10.21 -4.66 -4.95
CA ARG A 179 -10.30 -3.33 -4.29
C ARG A 179 -9.22 -2.36 -4.78
N ALA A 180 -9.49 -1.06 -4.63
CA ALA A 180 -8.52 -0.02 -4.94
C ALA A 180 -7.35 -0.05 -3.96
N ALA A 181 -6.14 0.21 -4.46
CA ALA A 181 -4.89 0.18 -3.70
C ALA A 181 -4.01 1.40 -4.05
N ALA A 182 -3.24 1.88 -3.09
CA ALA A 182 -2.27 2.95 -3.27
C ALA A 182 -0.88 2.40 -3.60
N HIS A 183 -0.06 3.18 -4.30
CA HIS A 183 1.25 2.72 -4.78
C HIS A 183 2.32 2.64 -3.68
N VAL A 184 2.15 3.46 -2.64
CA VAL A 184 3.05 3.53 -1.47
C VAL A 184 4.53 3.76 -1.86
N CYS A 185 4.79 4.71 -2.77
CA CYS A 185 6.15 5.15 -3.06
C CYS A 185 6.79 5.72 -1.78
N LEU A 186 7.97 5.27 -1.38
CA LEU A 186 8.59 5.70 -0.12
C LEU A 186 8.99 7.19 -0.15
N GLU A 187 9.45 7.70 -1.30
CA GLU A 187 9.55 9.13 -1.54
C GLU A 187 8.16 9.67 -1.97
N PRO A 188 7.56 10.63 -1.24
CA PRO A 188 6.33 11.29 -1.65
C PRO A 188 6.49 12.05 -2.98
N HIS A 189 5.38 12.39 -3.63
CA HIS A 189 5.44 13.31 -4.78
C HIS A 189 6.04 14.65 -4.35
N SER A 190 7.03 15.09 -5.11
CA SER A 190 7.78 16.30 -4.81
C SER A 190 8.33 16.95 -6.07
N ILE A 191 8.45 18.28 -6.01
CA ILE A 191 8.99 19.11 -7.07
C ILE A 191 9.71 20.34 -6.50
N VAL A 192 10.80 20.74 -7.14
CA VAL A 192 11.38 22.08 -7.07
C VAL A 192 11.30 22.70 -8.46
N ALA A 193 10.63 23.84 -8.57
CA ALA A 193 10.51 24.59 -9.82
C ALA A 193 11.21 25.95 -9.70
N ARG A 194 11.92 26.37 -10.74
CA ARG A 194 12.57 27.68 -10.82
C ARG A 194 12.32 28.34 -12.16
N TRP A 195 11.75 29.54 -12.16
CA TRP A 195 11.64 30.38 -13.35
C TRP A 195 12.86 31.28 -13.51
N ASP A 196 13.54 31.18 -14.65
CA ASP A 196 14.61 32.10 -15.08
C ASP A 196 14.01 33.13 -16.06
N PRO A 197 13.71 34.36 -15.60
CA PRO A 197 13.11 35.38 -16.46
C PRO A 197 14.07 35.88 -17.54
N SER A 198 15.39 35.76 -17.35
CA SER A 198 16.38 36.23 -18.33
C SER A 198 16.44 35.32 -19.56
N ARG A 199 16.21 34.02 -19.36
CA ARG A 199 16.19 33.01 -20.42
C ARG A 199 14.79 32.57 -20.83
N GLN A 200 13.76 33.08 -20.16
CA GLN A 200 12.36 32.65 -20.33
C GLN A 200 12.23 31.11 -20.20
N ARG A 201 12.92 30.55 -19.20
CA ARG A 201 13.06 29.10 -19.00
C ARG A 201 12.59 28.68 -17.61
N LEU A 202 11.88 27.56 -17.55
CA LEU A 202 11.46 26.87 -16.34
C LEU A 202 12.37 25.66 -16.09
N ASP A 203 13.12 25.66 -14.99
CA ASP A 203 13.95 24.53 -14.54
C ASP A 203 13.16 23.71 -13.51
N LEU A 204 13.07 22.39 -13.70
CA LEU A 204 12.32 21.45 -12.86
C LEU A 204 13.23 20.33 -12.32
N TRP A 205 13.29 20.18 -11.00
CA TRP A 205 13.76 18.96 -10.32
C TRP A 205 12.53 18.27 -9.78
N VAL A 206 12.18 17.11 -10.33
CA VAL A 206 10.86 16.50 -10.11
C VAL A 206 11.00 15.01 -9.87
N SER A 207 10.32 14.51 -8.83
CA SER A 207 10.21 13.06 -8.59
C SER A 207 9.24 12.47 -9.61
N THR A 208 9.75 12.05 -10.77
CA THR A 208 8.96 11.48 -11.87
C THR A 208 9.63 10.27 -12.51
N GLN A 209 8.84 9.29 -12.97
CA GLN A 209 9.34 8.19 -13.80
C GLN A 209 9.27 8.50 -15.31
N ALA A 210 8.65 9.63 -15.69
CA ALA A 210 8.47 10.02 -17.09
C ALA A 210 8.57 11.55 -17.30
N PRO A 211 9.79 12.10 -17.33
CA PRO A 211 10.04 13.54 -17.49
C PRO A 211 9.35 14.17 -18.70
N TYR A 212 9.26 13.44 -19.83
CA TYR A 212 8.56 13.90 -21.02
C TYR A 212 7.10 14.25 -20.75
N PHE A 213 6.34 13.41 -20.03
CA PHE A 213 4.93 13.69 -19.75
C PHE A 213 4.77 14.86 -18.79
N VAL A 214 5.67 15.00 -17.80
CA VAL A 214 5.69 16.20 -16.94
C VAL A 214 5.92 17.45 -17.77
N ARG A 215 6.95 17.45 -18.62
CA ARG A 215 7.29 18.58 -19.48
C ARG A 215 6.14 18.95 -20.41
N LYS A 216 5.54 17.96 -21.08
CA LYS A 216 4.42 18.12 -22.02
C LYS A 216 3.21 18.76 -21.34
N GLU A 217 2.83 18.26 -20.18
CA GLU A 217 1.64 18.74 -19.45
C GLU A 217 1.87 20.11 -18.83
N VAL A 218 3.03 20.35 -18.21
CA VAL A 218 3.36 21.67 -17.64
C VAL A 218 3.43 22.74 -18.74
N ALA A 219 4.04 22.43 -19.89
CA ALA A 219 4.05 23.32 -21.05
C ALA A 219 2.64 23.68 -21.50
N HIS A 220 1.78 22.67 -21.70
CA HIS A 220 0.39 22.87 -22.11
C HIS A 220 -0.41 23.68 -21.08
N MET A 221 -0.32 23.32 -19.79
CA MET A 221 -1.13 23.93 -18.73
C MET A 221 -0.74 25.37 -18.42
N LEU A 222 0.53 25.76 -18.65
CA LEU A 222 1.04 27.12 -18.40
C LEU A 222 1.27 27.94 -19.67
N ASP A 223 0.84 27.44 -20.82
CA ASP A 223 1.01 28.08 -22.14
C ASP A 223 2.48 28.42 -22.48
N LEU A 224 3.37 27.47 -22.19
CA LEU A 224 4.78 27.53 -22.54
C LEU A 224 5.09 26.60 -23.71
N ARG A 225 6.19 26.85 -24.40
CA ARG A 225 6.73 25.89 -25.36
C ARG A 225 7.55 24.81 -24.63
N PRO A 226 7.55 23.54 -25.06
CA PRO A 226 8.32 22.48 -24.41
C PRO A 226 9.81 22.79 -24.23
N GLU A 227 10.42 23.52 -25.17
CA GLU A 227 11.84 23.90 -25.14
C GLU A 227 12.16 24.94 -24.05
N GLN A 228 11.13 25.62 -23.52
CA GLN A 228 11.27 26.52 -22.39
C GLN A 228 11.33 25.79 -21.07
N ILE A 229 11.21 24.46 -21.05
CA ILE A 229 11.20 23.66 -19.82
C ILE A 229 12.36 22.68 -19.86
N ARG A 230 13.20 22.72 -18.82
CA ARG A 230 14.28 21.77 -18.60
C ARG A 230 14.02 20.95 -17.34
N THR A 231 13.97 19.64 -17.47
CA THR A 231 14.06 18.72 -16.34
C THR A 231 15.53 18.42 -16.01
N HIS A 232 15.84 18.29 -14.72
CA HIS A 232 17.18 18.05 -14.21
C HIS A 232 17.30 16.65 -13.57
N PRO A 233 18.50 16.03 -13.59
CA PRO A 233 18.75 14.76 -12.92
C PRO A 233 18.47 14.82 -11.41
N VAL A 234 17.72 13.83 -10.91
CA VAL A 234 17.48 13.55 -9.49
C VAL A 234 17.23 12.04 -9.30
N ALA A 235 17.51 11.51 -8.12
CA ALA A 235 17.06 10.17 -7.75
C ALA A 235 15.53 10.16 -7.56
N VAL A 236 14.91 9.01 -7.81
CA VAL A 236 13.44 8.81 -7.68
C VAL A 236 13.16 7.61 -6.79
N GLY A 237 12.53 7.85 -5.64
CA GLY A 237 12.25 6.86 -4.59
C GLY A 237 10.99 6.04 -4.84
N GLY A 238 10.97 5.32 -5.97
CA GLY A 238 9.85 4.51 -6.43
C GLY A 238 8.81 5.31 -7.21
N GLY A 239 8.11 4.63 -8.13
CA GLY A 239 7.10 5.24 -9.00
C GLY A 239 5.90 4.34 -9.27
N PHE A 240 6.12 3.08 -9.68
CA PHE A 240 5.07 2.05 -9.85
C PHE A 240 3.83 2.47 -10.68
N GLY A 241 3.96 3.45 -11.57
CA GLY A 241 2.85 4.07 -12.30
C GLY A 241 2.27 5.37 -11.69
N ALA A 242 2.45 5.66 -10.39
CA ALA A 242 1.94 6.89 -9.76
C ALA A 242 2.56 8.15 -10.36
N LYS A 243 3.86 8.08 -10.61
CA LYS A 243 4.69 9.18 -11.12
C LYS A 243 4.89 9.17 -12.65
N ALA A 244 4.03 8.46 -13.40
CA ALA A 244 4.15 8.23 -14.85
C ALA A 244 3.51 9.32 -15.72
N LYS A 245 2.75 10.22 -15.11
CA LYS A 245 2.12 11.39 -15.74
C LYS A 245 2.25 12.57 -14.78
N ALA A 246 2.07 13.79 -15.30
CA ALA A 246 2.06 14.98 -14.47
C ALA A 246 0.84 14.98 -13.54
N GLY A 247 1.06 15.31 -12.28
CA GLY A 247 0.01 15.68 -11.33
C GLY A 247 -0.26 17.19 -11.29
N CYS A 248 -1.11 17.57 -10.33
CA CYS A 248 -1.44 18.97 -10.04
C CYS A 248 -0.30 19.73 -9.36
N HIS A 249 0.48 19.03 -8.54
CA HIS A 249 1.55 19.65 -7.73
C HIS A 249 2.68 20.23 -8.60
N GLU A 250 2.99 19.62 -9.74
CA GLU A 250 4.01 20.10 -10.66
C GLU A 250 3.62 21.43 -11.31
N VAL A 251 2.39 21.51 -11.83
CA VAL A 251 1.85 22.74 -12.45
C VAL A 251 1.70 23.86 -11.42
N ILE A 252 1.21 23.53 -10.21
CA ILE A 252 1.04 24.49 -9.12
C ILE A 252 2.40 25.07 -8.69
N ALA A 253 3.42 24.23 -8.47
CA ALA A 253 4.75 24.70 -8.07
C ALA A 253 5.40 25.55 -9.17
N ALA A 254 5.27 25.15 -10.44
CA ALA A 254 5.76 25.92 -11.59
C ALA A 254 5.07 27.29 -11.69
N ALA A 255 3.74 27.35 -11.56
CA ALA A 255 3.00 28.61 -11.58
C ALA A 255 3.40 29.55 -10.43
N LEU A 256 3.57 29.01 -9.21
CA LEU A 256 4.06 29.77 -8.07
C LEU A 256 5.49 30.28 -8.30
N ALA A 257 6.38 29.48 -8.89
CA ALA A 257 7.74 29.89 -9.21
C ALA A 257 7.76 31.02 -10.26
N MET A 258 6.88 30.95 -11.27
CA MET A 258 6.72 32.02 -12.28
C MET A 258 6.15 33.31 -11.66
N LYS A 259 5.13 33.19 -10.80
CA LYS A 259 4.48 34.34 -10.13
C LYS A 259 5.44 35.05 -9.18
N THR A 260 6.17 34.29 -8.37
CA THR A 260 7.09 34.83 -7.35
C THR A 260 8.46 35.21 -7.91
N LYS A 261 8.89 34.60 -9.02
CA LYS A 261 10.27 34.67 -9.55
C LYS A 261 11.32 34.10 -8.58
N HIS A 262 10.88 33.30 -7.61
CA HIS A 262 11.73 32.55 -6.68
C HIS A 262 11.61 31.05 -6.98
N PRO A 263 12.63 30.23 -6.64
CA PRO A 263 12.47 28.80 -6.64
C PRO A 263 11.36 28.38 -5.65
N VAL A 264 10.52 27.43 -6.02
CA VAL A 264 9.42 26.94 -5.18
C VAL A 264 9.54 25.44 -5.03
N ARG A 265 9.57 24.98 -3.78
CA ARG A 265 9.51 23.56 -3.40
C ARG A 265 8.11 23.20 -2.95
N LEU A 266 7.59 22.10 -3.47
CA LEU A 266 6.32 21.51 -3.03
C LEU A 266 6.53 20.02 -2.80
N VAL A 267 6.25 19.57 -1.58
CA VAL A 267 6.34 18.16 -1.17
C VAL A 267 5.00 17.78 -0.55
N LEU A 268 4.39 16.69 -1.02
CA LEU A 268 3.17 16.16 -0.40
C LEU A 268 3.50 15.46 0.93
N ASP A 269 2.65 15.66 1.93
CA ASP A 269 2.67 14.83 3.13
C ASP A 269 2.19 13.40 2.81
N ARG A 270 2.51 12.43 3.67
CA ARG A 270 2.15 11.03 3.43
C ARG A 270 0.63 10.82 3.39
N ASP A 271 -0.13 11.54 4.21
CA ASP A 271 -1.58 11.47 4.19
C ASP A 271 -2.19 12.16 2.97
N GLU A 272 -1.60 13.27 2.51
CA GLU A 272 -1.92 13.86 1.21
C GLU A 272 -1.67 12.88 0.07
N GLU A 273 -0.51 12.22 0.04
CA GLU A 273 -0.16 11.21 -0.95
C GLU A 273 -1.25 10.14 -1.08
N PHE A 274 -1.70 9.56 0.04
CA PHE A 274 -2.76 8.57 0.05
C PHE A 274 -4.12 9.13 -0.40
N ALA A 275 -4.45 10.37 -0.05
CA ALA A 275 -5.78 10.92 -0.23
C ALA A 275 -6.00 11.60 -1.60
N VAL A 276 -4.93 12.01 -2.30
CA VAL A 276 -5.05 12.91 -3.46
C VAL A 276 -4.34 12.44 -4.71
N THR A 277 -3.32 11.59 -4.55
CA THR A 277 -2.67 11.00 -5.72
C THR A 277 -3.53 9.90 -6.29
N ALA A 278 -3.32 9.62 -7.57
CA ALA A 278 -4.14 8.63 -8.25
C ALA A 278 -3.81 7.21 -7.78
N VAL A 279 -4.76 6.30 -7.91
CA VAL A 279 -4.68 4.94 -7.31
C VAL A 279 -4.92 3.83 -8.32
N ARG A 280 -4.70 2.57 -7.91
CA ARG A 280 -5.21 1.42 -8.67
C ARG A 280 -6.73 1.47 -8.69
N HIS A 281 -7.30 1.30 -9.87
CA HIS A 281 -8.74 1.19 -10.06
C HIS A 281 -9.31 -0.06 -9.37
N ALA A 282 -10.44 0.12 -8.68
CA ALA A 282 -11.25 -1.02 -8.21
C ALA A 282 -12.06 -1.61 -9.37
N PHE A 283 -12.07 -2.93 -9.47
CA PHE A 283 -12.78 -3.66 -10.52
C PHE A 283 -13.82 -4.59 -9.91
N LYS A 284 -14.98 -4.65 -10.55
CA LYS A 284 -15.99 -5.70 -10.35
C LYS A 284 -16.21 -6.40 -11.69
N ALA A 285 -15.77 -7.65 -11.80
CA ALA A 285 -15.85 -8.45 -13.02
C ALA A 285 -16.88 -9.57 -12.85
N ASN A 286 -17.91 -9.58 -13.69
CA ASN A 286 -18.80 -10.72 -13.86
C ASN A 286 -18.27 -11.52 -15.03
N ILE A 287 -17.88 -12.77 -14.77
CA ILE A 287 -17.22 -13.59 -15.77
C ILE A 287 -17.87 -14.98 -15.83
N ALA A 288 -17.89 -15.57 -17.01
CA ALA A 288 -18.20 -16.97 -17.26
C ALA A 288 -17.16 -17.56 -18.21
N THR A 289 -16.65 -18.76 -17.92
CA THR A 289 -15.68 -19.47 -18.76
C THR A 289 -16.18 -20.89 -18.98
N GLY A 290 -16.15 -21.34 -20.23
CA GLY A 290 -16.54 -22.69 -20.62
C GLY A 290 -15.39 -23.52 -21.18
N ALA A 291 -15.51 -24.84 -21.04
CA ALA A 291 -14.62 -25.82 -21.66
C ALA A 291 -15.40 -27.05 -22.13
N ARG A 292 -14.78 -27.84 -23.00
CA ARG A 292 -15.20 -29.21 -23.32
C ARG A 292 -14.74 -30.18 -22.23
N SER A 293 -15.28 -31.39 -22.22
CA SER A 293 -14.89 -32.47 -21.30
C SER A 293 -13.40 -32.82 -21.37
N ASP A 294 -12.75 -32.59 -22.51
CA ASP A 294 -11.31 -32.78 -22.67
C ASP A 294 -10.48 -31.61 -22.11
N GLY A 295 -11.09 -30.56 -21.56
CA GLY A 295 -10.41 -29.38 -21.03
C GLY A 295 -10.03 -28.32 -22.07
N THR A 296 -10.41 -28.47 -23.33
CA THR A 296 -10.25 -27.38 -24.32
C THR A 296 -11.19 -26.22 -23.97
N LEU A 297 -10.64 -25.02 -23.74
CA LEU A 297 -11.43 -23.83 -23.43
C LEU A 297 -12.20 -23.38 -24.67
N THR A 298 -13.50 -23.12 -24.52
CA THR A 298 -14.37 -22.71 -25.62
C THR A 298 -14.56 -21.19 -25.62
N HIS A 299 -15.27 -20.68 -24.62
CA HIS A 299 -15.61 -19.27 -24.51
C HIS A 299 -15.23 -18.65 -23.18
N ARG A 300 -15.16 -17.32 -23.20
CA ARG A 300 -15.17 -16.51 -21.99
C ARG A 300 -15.97 -15.24 -22.18
N ASP A 301 -16.96 -15.01 -21.33
CA ASP A 301 -17.71 -13.76 -21.30
C ASP A 301 -17.30 -12.96 -20.06
N CYS A 302 -16.94 -11.69 -20.23
CA CYS A 302 -16.42 -10.85 -19.14
C CYS A 302 -16.99 -9.43 -19.16
N TYR A 303 -17.79 -9.09 -18.16
CA TYR A 303 -18.42 -7.78 -18.00
C TYR A 303 -17.86 -7.06 -16.77
N VAL A 304 -17.13 -5.98 -16.99
CA VAL A 304 -16.34 -5.30 -15.96
C VAL A 304 -16.92 -3.92 -15.65
N THR A 305 -17.17 -3.64 -14.38
CA THR A 305 -17.41 -2.29 -13.88
C THR A 305 -16.15 -1.77 -13.21
N VAL A 306 -15.67 -0.62 -13.67
CA VAL A 306 -14.45 0.03 -13.16
C VAL A 306 -14.84 1.31 -12.44
N ASP A 307 -14.37 1.45 -11.20
CA ASP A 307 -14.48 2.70 -10.46
C ASP A 307 -13.38 3.67 -10.90
N ASN A 308 -13.76 4.70 -11.67
CA ASN A 308 -12.83 5.68 -12.25
C ASN A 308 -12.34 6.72 -11.22
N GLY A 309 -13.08 6.89 -10.12
CA GLY A 309 -13.00 8.10 -9.32
C GLY A 309 -13.51 9.32 -10.09
N ALA A 310 -13.08 10.51 -9.68
CA ALA A 310 -13.67 11.78 -10.14
C ALA A 310 -13.20 12.24 -11.53
N TYR A 311 -12.08 11.72 -12.04
CA TYR A 311 -11.44 12.18 -13.28
C TYR A 311 -10.78 11.01 -14.02
N ASN A 312 -10.66 11.11 -15.35
CA ASN A 312 -10.22 10.04 -16.23
C ASN A 312 -8.76 9.66 -16.05
N HIS A 313 -7.84 10.64 -16.09
CA HIS A 313 -6.41 10.37 -16.13
C HIS A 313 -6.04 9.24 -17.12
N ALA A 314 -5.72 8.03 -16.62
CA ALA A 314 -5.40 6.85 -17.44
C ALA A 314 -6.53 5.80 -17.49
N GLY A 315 -7.62 6.01 -16.75
CA GLY A 315 -8.79 5.13 -16.62
C GLY A 315 -9.34 4.61 -17.95
N PRO A 316 -9.59 5.46 -18.98
CA PRO A 316 -10.06 4.97 -20.27
C PRO A 316 -9.11 3.96 -20.93
N SER A 317 -7.80 4.18 -20.82
CA SER A 317 -6.81 3.25 -21.37
C SER A 317 -6.68 1.96 -20.54
N VAL A 318 -6.80 2.03 -19.21
CA VAL A 318 -6.84 0.86 -18.32
C VAL A 318 -8.08 0.01 -18.61
N ALA A 319 -9.24 0.64 -18.78
CA ALA A 319 -10.50 -0.01 -19.09
C ALA A 319 -10.45 -0.77 -20.43
N VAL A 320 -9.90 -0.15 -21.49
CA VAL A 320 -9.72 -0.80 -22.80
C VAL A 320 -8.71 -1.94 -22.75
N TYR A 321 -7.58 -1.77 -22.05
CA TYR A 321 -6.58 -2.85 -21.97
C TYR A 321 -7.11 -4.06 -21.19
N ALA A 322 -7.93 -3.82 -20.15
CA ALA A 322 -8.58 -4.89 -19.39
C ALA A 322 -9.49 -5.79 -20.26
N THR A 323 -10.20 -5.23 -21.25
CA THR A 323 -11.05 -6.05 -22.14
C THR A 323 -10.22 -6.96 -23.03
N MET A 324 -9.07 -6.49 -23.54
CA MET A 324 -8.16 -7.31 -24.34
C MET A 324 -7.56 -8.46 -23.50
N LEU A 325 -7.19 -8.17 -22.25
CA LEU A 325 -6.59 -9.16 -21.35
C LEU A 325 -7.55 -10.26 -20.92
N ALA A 326 -8.85 -9.97 -20.82
CA ALA A 326 -9.86 -10.97 -20.46
C ALA A 326 -9.88 -12.15 -21.46
N ALA A 327 -9.52 -11.90 -22.72
CA ALA A 327 -9.43 -12.88 -23.79
C ALA A 327 -8.09 -13.67 -23.83
N GLY A 328 -7.14 -13.40 -22.93
CA GLY A 328 -5.89 -14.15 -22.78
C GLY A 328 -5.74 -14.79 -21.39
N PRO A 329 -4.56 -15.36 -21.04
CA PRO A 329 -3.42 -15.67 -21.91
C PRO A 329 -3.59 -16.97 -22.73
N TYR A 330 -4.68 -17.70 -22.54
CA TYR A 330 -4.89 -19.02 -23.15
C TYR A 330 -5.54 -18.93 -24.53
N ARG A 331 -5.46 -20.03 -25.29
CA ARG A 331 -6.23 -20.24 -26.50
C ARG A 331 -7.72 -20.38 -26.16
N LEU A 332 -8.55 -19.57 -26.83
CA LEU A 332 -10.00 -19.51 -26.70
C LEU A 332 -10.61 -19.45 -28.12
N GLU A 333 -11.82 -19.98 -28.30
CA GLU A 333 -12.52 -19.96 -29.59
C GLU A 333 -13.34 -18.68 -29.78
N GLY A 334 -13.89 -18.14 -28.70
CA GLY A 334 -14.69 -16.91 -28.73
C GLY A 334 -14.76 -16.21 -27.37
N CYS A 335 -14.93 -14.90 -27.37
CA CYS A 335 -14.97 -14.11 -26.15
C CYS A 335 -15.83 -12.86 -26.34
N GLU A 336 -16.78 -12.60 -25.43
CA GLU A 336 -17.44 -11.28 -25.34
C GLU A 336 -16.94 -10.53 -24.12
N THR A 337 -16.45 -9.31 -24.33
CA THR A 337 -15.94 -8.46 -23.25
C THR A 337 -16.66 -7.13 -23.24
N ALA A 338 -17.00 -6.66 -22.05
CA ALA A 338 -17.58 -5.34 -21.86
C ALA A 338 -16.93 -4.63 -20.67
N VAL A 339 -16.80 -3.32 -20.79
CA VAL A 339 -16.34 -2.47 -19.69
C VAL A 339 -17.22 -1.24 -19.54
N SER A 340 -17.56 -0.90 -18.30
CA SER A 340 -18.19 0.35 -17.90
C SER A 340 -17.26 1.08 -16.95
N LEU A 341 -16.66 2.18 -17.42
CA LEU A 341 -15.84 3.08 -16.61
C LEU A 341 -16.73 4.17 -16.01
N VAL A 342 -16.92 4.14 -14.70
CA VAL A 342 -17.92 4.95 -14.00
C VAL A 342 -17.26 6.01 -13.14
N TYR A 343 -17.63 7.27 -13.32
CA TYR A 343 -17.21 8.36 -12.43
C TYR A 343 -17.83 8.21 -11.05
N THR A 344 -17.02 8.45 -10.02
CA THR A 344 -17.46 8.52 -8.62
C THR A 344 -16.81 9.71 -7.92
N ASN A 345 -17.38 10.19 -6.82
CA ASN A 345 -16.83 11.29 -6.03
C ASN A 345 -15.70 10.82 -5.09
N LYS A 346 -14.73 10.09 -5.64
CA LYS A 346 -13.51 9.59 -4.98
C LYS A 346 -12.28 10.04 -5.76
N GLN A 347 -11.10 9.93 -5.14
CA GLN A 347 -9.85 10.24 -5.83
C GLN A 347 -9.71 9.41 -7.12
N PRO A 348 -9.15 9.98 -8.20
CA PRO A 348 -9.12 9.34 -9.52
C PRO A 348 -8.21 8.11 -9.55
N GLY A 349 -8.56 7.15 -10.40
CA GLY A 349 -7.67 6.03 -10.74
C GLY A 349 -6.65 6.41 -11.82
N ALA A 350 -5.50 5.75 -11.84
CA ALA A 350 -4.47 5.94 -12.87
C ALA A 350 -3.66 4.66 -13.17
N SER A 351 -2.51 4.85 -13.81
CA SER A 351 -1.47 3.83 -13.99
C SER A 351 -1.00 3.29 -12.65
N PHE A 352 -0.98 1.97 -12.54
CA PHE A 352 -0.36 1.23 -11.45
C PHE A 352 0.30 0.01 -12.10
N ARG A 353 1.47 -0.42 -11.62
CA ARG A 353 2.17 -1.67 -12.02
C ARG A 353 1.21 -2.80 -12.44
N GLY A 354 1.28 -3.23 -13.71
CA GLY A 354 0.41 -4.25 -14.30
C GLY A 354 -0.84 -3.70 -15.01
N TYR A 355 -1.18 -2.41 -14.82
CA TYR A 355 -2.09 -1.63 -15.65
C TYR A 355 -3.49 -2.24 -15.90
N GLY A 356 -4.17 -2.74 -14.86
CA GLY A 356 -5.49 -3.39 -14.99
C GLY A 356 -5.42 -4.92 -15.12
N ASN A 357 -4.26 -5.46 -15.47
CA ASN A 357 -4.03 -6.89 -15.63
C ASN A 357 -4.23 -7.70 -14.33
N PRO A 358 -3.67 -7.31 -13.17
CA PRO A 358 -3.90 -8.05 -11.92
C PRO A 358 -5.39 -8.22 -11.58
N GLN A 359 -6.22 -7.22 -11.90
CA GLN A 359 -7.66 -7.25 -11.63
C GLN A 359 -8.40 -8.29 -12.47
N ILE A 360 -8.07 -8.39 -13.76
CA ILE A 360 -8.68 -9.37 -14.65
C ILE A 360 -8.10 -10.76 -14.42
N THR A 361 -6.78 -10.89 -14.26
CA THR A 361 -6.12 -12.17 -13.96
C THR A 361 -6.66 -12.80 -12.70
N PHE A 362 -6.93 -12.02 -11.65
CA PHE A 362 -7.60 -12.53 -10.43
C PHE A 362 -8.89 -13.29 -10.75
N ALA A 363 -9.75 -12.72 -11.60
CA ALA A 363 -11.01 -13.32 -11.99
C ALA A 363 -10.81 -14.53 -12.93
N THR A 364 -9.98 -14.38 -13.97
CA THR A 364 -9.80 -15.42 -15.00
C THR A 364 -9.09 -16.65 -14.43
N GLU A 365 -8.01 -16.48 -13.66
CA GLU A 365 -7.23 -17.59 -13.11
C GLU A 365 -7.93 -18.29 -11.96
N SER A 366 -8.81 -17.60 -11.23
CA SER A 366 -9.71 -18.26 -10.27
C SER A 366 -10.70 -19.16 -10.99
N GLN A 367 -11.27 -18.72 -12.12
CA GLN A 367 -12.17 -19.55 -12.92
C GLN A 367 -11.49 -20.74 -13.58
N ILE A 368 -10.25 -20.61 -14.03
CA ILE A 368 -9.51 -21.77 -14.55
C ILE A 368 -9.40 -22.85 -13.47
N ASP A 369 -9.12 -22.47 -12.23
CA ASP A 369 -9.01 -23.41 -11.10
C ASP A 369 -10.37 -24.03 -10.71
N GLU A 370 -11.45 -23.24 -10.73
CA GLU A 370 -12.82 -23.75 -10.53
C GLU A 370 -13.26 -24.70 -11.66
N LEU A 371 -12.94 -24.37 -12.92
CA LEU A 371 -13.26 -25.18 -14.08
C LEU A 371 -12.47 -26.49 -14.10
N ALA A 372 -11.20 -26.47 -13.67
CA ALA A 372 -10.42 -27.67 -13.46
C ALA A 372 -11.09 -28.60 -12.41
N GLY A 373 -11.60 -28.01 -11.31
CA GLY A 373 -12.39 -28.72 -10.32
C GLY A 373 -13.65 -29.37 -10.90
N GLU A 374 -14.43 -28.62 -11.68
CA GLU A 374 -15.65 -29.12 -12.34
C GLU A 374 -15.37 -30.28 -13.32
N LEU A 375 -14.24 -30.21 -14.04
CA LEU A 375 -13.81 -31.26 -14.97
C LEU A 375 -13.09 -32.43 -14.29
N GLY A 376 -12.77 -32.34 -12.99
CA GLY A 376 -11.93 -33.32 -12.31
C GLY A 376 -10.49 -33.38 -12.86
N MET A 377 -9.99 -32.28 -13.40
CA MET A 377 -8.66 -32.16 -14.01
C MET A 377 -7.69 -31.44 -13.06
N ASP A 378 -6.40 -31.78 -13.14
CA ASP A 378 -5.38 -30.99 -12.47
C ASP A 378 -5.31 -29.56 -13.06
N PRO A 379 -5.27 -28.50 -12.23
CA PRO A 379 -5.21 -27.12 -12.70
C PRO A 379 -4.01 -26.76 -13.58
N ILE A 380 -2.86 -27.43 -13.46
CA ILE A 380 -1.70 -27.23 -14.34
C ILE A 380 -1.98 -27.87 -15.69
N GLU A 381 -2.52 -29.09 -15.72
CA GLU A 381 -2.86 -29.79 -16.96
C GLU A 381 -3.88 -29.02 -17.82
N LEU A 382 -4.89 -28.42 -17.19
CA LEU A 382 -5.86 -27.58 -17.90
C LEU A 382 -5.17 -26.37 -18.56
N ARG A 383 -4.21 -25.75 -17.88
CA ARG A 383 -3.44 -24.62 -18.41
C ARG A 383 -2.50 -25.03 -19.52
N LEU A 384 -1.79 -26.15 -19.37
CA LEU A 384 -0.89 -26.70 -20.38
C LEU A 384 -1.63 -26.98 -21.70
N ARG A 385 -2.82 -27.57 -21.62
CA ARG A 385 -3.65 -27.89 -22.79
C ARG A 385 -4.01 -26.65 -23.62
N ASN A 386 -4.20 -25.51 -22.95
CA ASN A 386 -4.65 -24.27 -23.58
C ASN A 386 -3.55 -23.21 -23.70
N ALA A 387 -2.30 -23.53 -23.35
CA ALA A 387 -1.18 -22.60 -23.46
C ALA A 387 -0.92 -22.25 -24.94
N PRO A 388 -0.59 -20.98 -25.26
CA PRO A 388 -0.16 -20.58 -26.59
C PRO A 388 1.27 -21.04 -26.87
N ALA A 389 1.61 -21.16 -28.16
CA ALA A 389 2.94 -21.47 -28.65
C ALA A 389 3.61 -20.26 -29.33
N SER A 390 4.93 -20.28 -29.45
CA SER A 390 5.66 -19.31 -30.27
C SER A 390 5.17 -19.39 -31.73
N GLY A 391 4.90 -18.24 -32.34
CA GLY A 391 4.30 -18.12 -33.66
C GLY A 391 2.78 -17.99 -33.67
N ASP A 392 2.10 -18.27 -32.55
CA ASP A 392 0.65 -18.10 -32.46
C ASP A 392 0.25 -16.61 -32.57
N THR A 393 -1.00 -16.39 -32.99
CA THR A 393 -1.68 -15.10 -32.87
C THR A 393 -2.85 -15.25 -31.90
N THR A 394 -2.91 -14.41 -30.86
CA THR A 394 -4.00 -14.48 -29.87
C THR A 394 -5.34 -14.06 -30.49
N LEU A 395 -6.44 -14.36 -29.78
CA LEU A 395 -7.79 -13.96 -30.18
C LEU A 395 -7.95 -12.42 -30.32
N THR A 396 -7.07 -11.65 -29.67
CA THR A 396 -6.99 -10.17 -29.73
C THR A 396 -6.00 -9.64 -30.77
N GLY A 397 -5.38 -10.52 -31.56
CA GLY A 397 -4.45 -10.16 -32.64
C GLY A 397 -2.99 -10.02 -32.24
N TRP A 398 -2.58 -10.42 -31.02
CA TRP A 398 -1.19 -10.34 -30.59
C TRP A 398 -0.38 -11.46 -31.23
N ARG A 399 0.63 -11.09 -32.03
CA ARG A 399 1.60 -12.03 -32.61
C ARG A 399 2.69 -12.36 -31.59
N LEU A 400 2.89 -13.63 -31.30
CA LEU A 400 3.81 -14.09 -30.26
C LEU A 400 5.15 -14.52 -30.86
N GLY A 401 6.19 -13.69 -30.78
CA GLY A 401 7.55 -14.04 -31.22
C GLY A 401 8.13 -15.20 -30.41
N SER A 402 8.06 -15.10 -29.09
CA SER A 402 8.29 -16.19 -28.15
C SER A 402 7.12 -16.35 -27.17
N ALA A 403 6.74 -17.59 -26.87
CA ALA A 403 5.76 -17.91 -25.83
C ALA A 403 6.13 -19.19 -25.09
N ARG A 404 6.62 -19.07 -23.85
CA ARG A 404 7.12 -20.21 -23.05
C ARG A 404 6.29 -20.45 -21.79
N LEU A 405 4.98 -20.23 -21.89
CA LEU A 405 4.05 -20.46 -20.77
C LEU A 405 4.09 -21.92 -20.30
N THR A 406 4.15 -22.88 -21.23
CA THR A 406 4.28 -24.32 -20.93
C THR A 406 5.46 -24.62 -20.02
N GLU A 407 6.63 -24.07 -20.35
CA GLU A 407 7.85 -24.26 -19.55
C GLU A 407 7.77 -23.56 -18.20
N CYS A 408 7.13 -22.38 -18.13
CA CYS A 408 6.88 -21.70 -16.86
C CYS A 408 5.99 -22.55 -15.94
N LEU A 409 4.94 -23.18 -16.49
CA LEU A 409 4.02 -24.04 -15.75
C LEU A 409 4.72 -25.29 -15.21
N GLN A 410 5.48 -25.97 -16.05
CA GLN A 410 6.26 -27.16 -15.66
C GLN A 410 7.27 -26.81 -14.57
N ARG A 411 8.04 -25.73 -14.76
CA ARG A 411 9.00 -25.29 -13.77
C ARG A 411 8.34 -24.91 -12.44
N ALA A 412 7.21 -24.22 -12.48
CA ALA A 412 6.49 -23.89 -11.26
C ALA A 412 5.97 -25.13 -10.52
N ARG A 413 5.52 -26.17 -11.26
CA ARG A 413 5.11 -27.47 -10.71
C ARG A 413 6.23 -28.10 -9.88
N ASP A 414 7.43 -28.15 -10.46
CA ASP A 414 8.61 -28.79 -9.86
C ASP A 414 9.10 -28.00 -8.65
N GLU A 415 9.28 -26.68 -8.80
CA GLU A 415 9.91 -25.81 -7.80
C GLU A 415 9.05 -25.59 -6.54
N ILE A 416 7.72 -25.71 -6.65
CA ILE A 416 6.82 -25.63 -5.49
C ILE A 416 6.56 -27.01 -4.86
N ASP A 417 7.02 -28.10 -5.47
CA ASP A 417 6.65 -29.47 -5.11
C ASP A 417 5.12 -29.68 -5.17
N TRP A 418 4.54 -29.34 -6.33
CA TRP A 418 3.09 -29.30 -6.54
C TRP A 418 2.40 -30.61 -6.19
N ASP A 419 2.88 -31.73 -6.73
CA ASP A 419 2.21 -33.02 -6.62
C ASP A 419 2.11 -33.50 -5.16
N THR A 420 3.18 -33.33 -4.38
CA THR A 420 3.20 -33.64 -2.94
C THR A 420 2.25 -32.73 -2.16
N LYS A 421 2.33 -31.41 -2.39
CA LYS A 421 1.55 -30.43 -1.62
C LYS A 421 0.06 -30.43 -2.01
N ARG A 422 -0.27 -30.81 -3.25
CA ARG A 422 -1.67 -30.94 -3.69
C ARG A 422 -2.40 -32.05 -2.92
N ALA A 423 -1.70 -33.10 -2.48
CA ALA A 423 -2.29 -34.16 -1.66
C ALA A 423 -2.72 -33.68 -0.25
N LEU A 424 -2.26 -32.51 0.22
CA LEU A 424 -2.60 -31.96 1.54
C LEU A 424 -3.89 -31.13 1.55
N GLY A 425 -4.61 -31.01 0.43
CA GLY A 425 -5.81 -30.18 0.31
C GLY A 425 -6.88 -30.47 1.37
N GLY A 426 -7.59 -29.43 1.79
CA GLY A 426 -8.66 -29.52 2.80
C GLY A 426 -8.19 -29.69 4.26
N SER A 427 -6.87 -29.74 4.52
CA SER A 427 -6.31 -29.83 5.88
C SER A 427 -6.04 -28.47 6.55
N GLY A 428 -6.44 -27.36 5.91
CA GLY A 428 -5.95 -26.02 6.24
C GLY A 428 -4.61 -25.67 5.59
N ARG A 429 -3.95 -26.64 4.93
CA ARG A 429 -2.80 -26.40 4.04
C ARG A 429 -3.23 -26.48 2.59
N GLY A 430 -2.72 -25.58 1.75
CA GLY A 430 -3.05 -25.61 0.33
C GLY A 430 -1.99 -25.00 -0.57
N VAL A 431 -1.95 -25.47 -1.81
CA VAL A 431 -1.07 -24.96 -2.87
C VAL A 431 -1.94 -24.50 -4.03
N GLY A 432 -1.57 -23.37 -4.63
CA GLY A 432 -2.27 -22.79 -5.77
C GLY A 432 -1.31 -22.05 -6.68
N LEU A 433 -1.66 -21.96 -7.96
CA LEU A 433 -0.90 -21.21 -8.94
C LEU A 433 -1.78 -20.29 -9.79
N ALA A 434 -1.13 -19.38 -10.48
CA ALA A 434 -1.73 -18.58 -11.54
C ALA A 434 -0.70 -18.22 -12.60
N ALA A 435 -1.18 -18.04 -13.83
CA ALA A 435 -0.38 -17.59 -14.97
C ALA A 435 -0.81 -16.19 -15.44
N ALA A 436 0.13 -15.48 -16.05
CA ALA A 436 -0.10 -14.17 -16.63
C ALA A 436 0.71 -13.98 -17.92
N VAL A 437 0.21 -13.07 -18.76
CA VAL A 437 0.93 -12.49 -19.91
C VAL A 437 0.91 -10.97 -19.78
N HIS A 438 1.98 -10.30 -20.20
CA HIS A 438 2.07 -8.84 -20.18
C HIS A 438 2.90 -8.34 -21.35
N VAL A 439 2.55 -7.15 -21.83
CA VAL A 439 3.30 -6.47 -22.90
C VAL A 439 4.69 -6.09 -22.41
N SER A 440 5.68 -6.21 -23.28
CA SER A 440 6.97 -5.57 -23.10
C SER A 440 6.94 -4.35 -23.99
N GLY A 441 6.56 -3.20 -23.45
CA GLY A 441 6.28 -1.91 -24.10
C GLY A 441 5.05 -1.90 -25.03
N ALA A 442 4.49 -0.72 -25.27
CA ALA A 442 3.25 -0.59 -26.05
C ALA A 442 3.25 0.66 -26.92
N ASN A 443 2.81 0.52 -28.17
CA ASN A 443 2.47 1.63 -29.04
C ASN A 443 1.04 2.14 -28.74
N ALA A 444 0.86 2.80 -27.59
CA ALA A 444 -0.45 3.17 -27.04
C ALA A 444 -0.82 4.66 -27.18
N PHE A 445 0.17 5.52 -27.39
CA PHE A 445 0.03 6.98 -27.43
C PHE A 445 0.63 7.55 -28.71
N GLU A 446 0.42 8.85 -28.93
CA GLU A 446 1.16 9.57 -29.97
C GLU A 446 2.66 9.62 -29.59
N HIS A 447 3.53 9.33 -30.57
CA HIS A 447 4.99 9.24 -30.42
C HIS A 447 5.49 8.11 -29.51
N SER A 448 4.66 7.11 -29.19
CA SER A 448 5.11 5.93 -28.42
C SER A 448 5.75 4.82 -29.24
N GLU A 449 5.77 4.98 -30.56
CA GLU A 449 6.43 4.09 -31.50
C GLU A 449 7.96 4.13 -31.41
N SER A 450 8.56 5.14 -30.77
CA SER A 450 10.01 5.32 -30.76
C SER A 450 10.65 5.51 -29.37
N SER A 451 11.98 5.40 -29.35
CA SER A 451 12.87 5.73 -28.23
C SER A 451 14.21 6.21 -28.78
N GLU A 452 14.84 7.17 -28.12
CA GLU A 452 16.15 7.68 -28.51
C GLU A 452 17.13 7.67 -27.33
N ALA A 453 18.41 7.52 -27.63
CA ALA A 453 19.52 7.62 -26.68
C ALA A 453 20.75 8.18 -27.41
N ALA A 454 21.70 8.75 -26.66
CA ALA A 454 23.00 9.12 -27.21
C ALA A 454 24.12 8.50 -26.39
N VAL A 455 25.24 8.21 -27.05
CA VAL A 455 26.46 7.70 -26.44
C VAL A 455 27.59 8.67 -26.78
N GLU A 456 28.29 9.11 -25.75
CA GLU A 456 29.50 9.93 -25.86
C GLU A 456 30.71 9.09 -25.47
N VAL A 457 31.71 9.01 -26.34
CA VAL A 457 33.00 8.38 -26.04
C VAL A 457 34.06 9.47 -25.98
N ARG A 458 34.85 9.50 -24.91
CA ARG A 458 35.85 10.53 -24.64
C ARG A 458 37.26 10.05 -24.99
N ASP A 459 38.15 11.00 -25.22
CA ASP A 459 39.56 10.75 -25.52
C ASP A 459 40.36 10.16 -24.34
N ASP A 460 39.80 10.14 -23.13
CA ASP A 460 40.31 9.39 -21.97
C ASP A 460 39.89 7.91 -21.94
N GLY A 461 39.10 7.45 -22.92
CA GLY A 461 38.63 6.07 -23.04
C GLY A 461 37.34 5.77 -22.26
N THR A 462 36.74 6.74 -21.58
CA THR A 462 35.45 6.59 -20.89
C THR A 462 34.26 6.86 -21.81
N ALA A 463 33.08 6.37 -21.42
CA ALA A 463 31.84 6.65 -22.13
C ALA A 463 30.69 7.13 -21.22
N ARG A 464 29.74 7.85 -21.82
CA ARG A 464 28.54 8.36 -21.16
C ARG A 464 27.31 8.09 -22.00
N VAL A 465 26.34 7.37 -21.45
CA VAL A 465 24.99 7.25 -22.02
C VAL A 465 24.16 8.45 -21.60
N CYS A 466 23.55 9.15 -22.55
CA CYS A 466 22.64 10.27 -22.32
C CYS A 466 21.21 9.84 -22.66
N PHE A 467 20.32 9.82 -21.67
CA PHE A 467 18.94 9.35 -21.82
C PHE A 467 17.94 10.22 -21.04
N ALA A 468 16.89 10.73 -21.70
CA ALA A 468 15.95 11.68 -21.08
C ALA A 468 14.91 11.02 -20.16
N GLY A 469 14.82 9.68 -20.15
CA GLY A 469 13.96 8.96 -19.21
C GLY A 469 14.53 8.92 -17.78
N ALA A 470 13.81 8.25 -16.88
CA ALA A 470 14.16 8.17 -15.46
C ALA A 470 14.25 6.71 -15.00
N ASP A 471 15.15 6.43 -14.05
CA ASP A 471 15.20 5.15 -13.32
C ASP A 471 14.61 5.33 -11.92
N ALA A 472 13.37 4.84 -11.73
CA ALA A 472 12.67 4.88 -10.44
C ALA A 472 12.99 3.67 -9.54
N GLY A 473 14.19 3.12 -9.65
CA GLY A 473 14.65 1.94 -8.92
C GLY A 473 14.43 0.61 -9.67
N THR A 474 14.20 0.65 -10.98
CA THR A 474 14.04 -0.55 -11.82
C THR A 474 15.37 -1.16 -12.24
N GLY A 475 16.47 -0.40 -12.12
CA GLY A 475 17.80 -0.83 -12.56
C GLY A 475 18.07 -0.53 -14.04
N GLN A 476 17.22 0.27 -14.69
CA GLN A 476 17.37 0.67 -16.08
C GLN A 476 18.71 1.37 -16.34
N ALA A 477 19.19 2.19 -15.41
CA ALA A 477 20.47 2.88 -15.55
C ALA A 477 21.66 1.92 -15.67
N ALA A 478 21.71 0.89 -14.81
CA ALA A 478 22.75 -0.14 -14.88
C ALA A 478 22.63 -0.95 -16.18
N LEU A 479 21.41 -1.27 -16.61
CA LEU A 479 21.16 -1.99 -17.85
C LEU A 479 21.67 -1.24 -19.07
N LEU A 480 21.40 0.07 -19.19
CA LEU A 480 21.89 0.87 -20.32
C LEU A 480 23.42 0.98 -20.33
N ARG A 481 24.05 1.08 -19.14
CA ARG A 481 25.52 1.04 -19.00
C ARG A 481 26.10 -0.28 -19.49
N GLN A 482 25.49 -1.43 -19.12
CA GLN A 482 25.96 -2.74 -19.59
C GLN A 482 25.87 -2.87 -21.11
N ILE A 483 24.79 -2.39 -21.73
CA ILE A 483 24.63 -2.40 -23.20
C ILE A 483 25.74 -1.58 -23.86
N ALA A 484 25.96 -0.35 -23.42
CA ALA A 484 26.99 0.51 -24.00
C ALA A 484 28.41 -0.04 -23.77
N ALA A 485 28.70 -0.58 -22.58
CA ALA A 485 30.00 -1.19 -22.28
C ALA A 485 30.28 -2.41 -23.17
N ASP A 486 29.28 -3.27 -23.39
CA ASP A 486 29.42 -4.47 -24.21
C ASP A 486 29.71 -4.13 -25.69
N GLU A 487 28.95 -3.20 -26.27
CA GLU A 487 29.10 -2.78 -27.67
C GLU A 487 30.42 -2.05 -27.94
N LEU A 488 30.90 -1.27 -26.97
CA LEU A 488 32.15 -0.50 -27.07
C LEU A 488 33.38 -1.29 -26.62
N GLY A 489 33.21 -2.47 -26.02
CA GLY A 489 34.32 -3.25 -25.46
C GLY A 489 34.99 -2.61 -24.24
N LEU A 490 34.26 -1.80 -23.46
CA LEU A 490 34.76 -1.10 -22.26
C LEU A 490 34.42 -1.87 -20.98
N ASP A 491 35.08 -1.52 -19.87
CA ASP A 491 34.62 -1.96 -18.55
C ASP A 491 33.31 -1.27 -18.16
N PHE A 492 32.50 -1.93 -17.31
CA PHE A 492 31.26 -1.35 -16.79
C PHE A 492 31.50 -0.06 -16.00
N ASP A 493 32.63 0.03 -15.28
CA ASP A 493 32.97 1.20 -14.47
C ASP A 493 33.47 2.38 -15.30
N ASP A 494 33.91 2.15 -16.54
CA ASP A 494 34.31 3.20 -17.50
C ASP A 494 33.10 3.81 -18.25
N VAL A 495 31.89 3.29 -18.00
CA VAL A 495 30.66 3.79 -18.61
C VAL A 495 29.74 4.39 -17.55
N SER A 496 29.36 5.65 -17.74
CA SER A 496 28.39 6.37 -16.91
C SER A 496 27.06 6.58 -17.62
N VAL A 497 26.01 7.00 -16.89
CA VAL A 497 24.72 7.35 -17.48
C VAL A 497 24.16 8.64 -16.88
N THR A 498 23.69 9.54 -17.73
CA THR A 498 22.93 10.73 -17.35
C THR A 498 21.47 10.52 -17.69
N MET A 499 20.61 10.62 -16.68
CA MET A 499 19.16 10.43 -16.77
C MET A 499 18.42 11.78 -16.63
N MET A 500 17.20 11.87 -17.15
CA MET A 500 16.23 12.97 -16.95
C MET A 500 16.60 14.36 -17.48
N ASP A 501 17.82 14.59 -17.98
CA ASP A 501 18.17 15.88 -18.56
C ASP A 501 17.57 16.05 -19.96
N SER A 502 16.43 16.74 -20.02
CA SER A 502 15.68 16.96 -21.28
C SER A 502 16.39 17.85 -22.32
N HIS A 503 17.55 18.42 -21.99
CA HIS A 503 18.31 19.28 -22.90
C HIS A 503 19.61 18.65 -23.38
N ASP A 504 20.28 17.86 -22.53
CA ASP A 504 21.48 17.11 -22.90
C ASP A 504 21.16 15.73 -23.50
N ALA A 505 19.98 15.17 -23.25
CA ALA A 505 19.60 13.85 -23.78
C ALA A 505 18.52 13.93 -24.87
N PRO A 506 18.55 13.03 -25.86
CA PRO A 506 17.51 12.92 -26.87
C PRO A 506 16.20 12.40 -26.24
N GLN A 507 15.09 12.56 -26.97
CA GLN A 507 13.76 12.42 -26.38
C GLN A 507 13.42 10.96 -26.06
N ASP A 508 12.89 10.73 -24.86
CA ASP A 508 12.25 9.47 -24.49
C ASP A 508 11.00 9.70 -23.63
N LEU A 509 10.00 8.82 -23.77
CA LEU A 509 8.75 8.93 -23.04
C LEU A 509 8.82 8.51 -21.56
N GLY A 510 9.95 7.96 -21.11
CA GLY A 510 10.19 7.47 -19.77
C GLY A 510 9.74 6.03 -19.52
N ALA A 511 9.70 5.65 -18.25
CA ALA A 511 9.45 4.30 -17.80
C ALA A 511 7.94 4.02 -17.60
N TRP A 512 7.34 3.31 -18.55
CA TRP A 512 5.95 2.83 -18.49
C TRP A 512 5.77 1.58 -19.38
N SER A 513 4.71 0.80 -19.17
CA SER A 513 4.39 -0.41 -19.96
C SER A 513 5.56 -1.41 -20.07
N SER A 514 6.47 -1.45 -19.10
CA SER A 514 7.68 -2.29 -19.15
C SER A 514 8.56 -2.09 -20.41
N ARG A 515 8.52 -0.89 -21.04
CA ARG A 515 9.26 -0.62 -22.28
C ARG A 515 10.76 -0.41 -22.13
N GLY A 516 11.23 -0.05 -20.92
CA GLY A 516 12.60 0.42 -20.69
C GLY A 516 13.70 -0.53 -21.18
N THR A 517 13.52 -1.84 -21.02
CA THR A 517 14.49 -2.85 -21.51
C THR A 517 14.51 -2.91 -23.03
N VAL A 518 13.35 -3.03 -23.68
CA VAL A 518 13.30 -3.31 -25.12
C VAL A 518 13.53 -2.04 -25.94
N TRP A 519 12.90 -0.91 -25.60
CA TRP A 519 12.94 0.31 -26.41
C TRP A 519 14.22 1.08 -26.16
N SER A 520 14.44 1.44 -24.90
CA SER A 520 15.61 2.22 -24.51
C SER A 520 16.89 1.38 -24.62
N GLY A 521 16.79 0.06 -24.44
CA GLY A 521 17.88 -0.86 -24.73
C GLY A 521 18.25 -0.90 -26.20
N HIS A 522 17.29 -1.04 -27.12
CA HIS A 522 17.56 -0.95 -28.56
C HIS A 522 18.14 0.40 -28.97
N ALA A 523 17.57 1.52 -28.48
CA ALA A 523 18.07 2.85 -28.80
C ALA A 523 19.52 3.07 -28.30
N THR A 524 19.86 2.52 -27.13
CA THR A 524 21.22 2.58 -26.58
C THR A 524 22.18 1.67 -27.36
N ALA A 525 21.75 0.46 -27.71
CA ALA A 525 22.54 -0.45 -28.53
C ALA A 525 22.79 0.11 -29.94
N ASP A 526 21.81 0.78 -30.53
CA ASP A 526 21.95 1.49 -31.81
C ASP A 526 23.00 2.61 -31.72
N ALA A 527 22.90 3.48 -30.68
CA ALA A 527 23.87 4.55 -30.45
C ALA A 527 25.29 4.01 -30.19
N ALA A 528 25.41 2.98 -29.35
CA ALA A 528 26.70 2.39 -28.99
C ALA A 528 27.35 1.65 -30.17
N ARG A 529 26.56 0.93 -30.99
CA ARG A 529 27.06 0.29 -32.23
C ARG A 529 27.54 1.32 -33.23
N GLY A 530 26.80 2.42 -33.44
CA GLY A 530 27.24 3.50 -34.31
C GLY A 530 28.57 4.12 -33.87
N ALA A 531 28.76 4.31 -32.55
CA ALA A 531 30.04 4.75 -32.00
C ALA A 531 31.15 3.69 -32.18
N ALA A 532 30.84 2.42 -31.91
CA ALA A 532 31.78 1.31 -32.11
C ALA A 532 32.24 1.19 -33.56
N ASP A 533 31.34 1.33 -34.53
CA ASP A 533 31.65 1.25 -35.96
C ASP A 533 32.54 2.41 -36.41
N ALA A 534 32.29 3.62 -35.90
CA ALA A 534 33.14 4.78 -36.17
C ALA A 534 34.57 4.57 -35.62
N LEU A 535 34.69 4.04 -34.39
CA LEU A 535 35.97 3.70 -33.76
C LEU A 535 36.70 2.58 -34.51
N ARG A 536 35.99 1.51 -34.92
CA ARG A 536 36.55 0.43 -35.76
C ARG A 536 37.04 0.96 -37.09
N GLY A 537 36.30 1.91 -37.70
CA GLY A 537 36.71 2.59 -38.94
C GLY A 537 38.03 3.35 -38.76
N ALA A 538 38.16 4.15 -37.70
CA ALA A 538 39.38 4.88 -37.39
C ALA A 538 40.57 3.94 -37.10
N ALA A 539 40.34 2.86 -36.34
CA ALA A 539 41.34 1.84 -36.05
C ALA A 539 41.78 1.09 -37.30
N ALA A 540 40.84 0.70 -38.16
CA ALA A 540 41.13 0.00 -39.41
C ALA A 540 41.96 0.84 -40.37
N ALA A 541 41.66 2.13 -40.47
CA ALA A 541 42.48 3.08 -41.23
C ALA A 541 43.90 3.18 -40.65
N LYS A 542 44.05 3.17 -39.31
CA LYS A 542 45.34 3.17 -38.61
C LYS A 542 46.14 1.89 -38.82
N PHE A 543 45.48 0.73 -38.83
CA PHE A 543 46.11 -0.59 -39.00
C PHE A 543 46.28 -1.00 -40.47
N GLY A 544 45.65 -0.30 -41.41
CA GLY A 544 45.63 -0.68 -42.83
C GLY A 544 44.84 -1.96 -43.11
N THR A 545 43.74 -2.18 -42.39
CA THR A 545 42.88 -3.37 -42.49
C THR A 545 41.41 -3.02 -42.77
N ASP A 546 40.53 -4.02 -42.83
CA ASP A 546 39.08 -3.85 -42.92
C ASP A 546 38.46 -3.64 -41.52
N PRO A 547 37.48 -2.72 -41.35
CA PRO A 547 36.81 -2.48 -40.06
C PRO A 547 36.21 -3.73 -39.42
N GLY A 548 35.73 -4.70 -40.21
CA GLY A 548 35.19 -5.96 -39.71
C GLY A 548 36.23 -6.91 -39.08
N GLN A 549 37.52 -6.65 -39.29
CA GLN A 549 38.61 -7.39 -38.64
C GLN A 549 39.03 -6.77 -37.30
N VAL A 550 38.55 -5.57 -36.96
CA VAL A 550 38.87 -4.87 -35.72
C VAL A 550 37.89 -5.26 -34.62
N GLN A 551 38.41 -5.76 -33.51
CA GLN A 551 37.63 -6.06 -32.30
C GLN A 551 37.81 -4.95 -31.27
N LEU A 552 36.71 -4.47 -30.69
CA LEU A 552 36.78 -3.61 -29.50
C LEU A 552 36.70 -4.52 -28.27
N VAL A 553 37.76 -4.54 -27.48
CA VAL A 553 37.86 -5.42 -26.31
C VAL A 553 38.85 -4.86 -25.30
N ASP A 554 38.42 -4.87 -24.04
CA ASP A 554 39.20 -4.47 -22.87
C ASP A 554 39.79 -3.05 -23.01
N GLY A 555 38.95 -2.10 -23.47
CA GLY A 555 39.32 -0.69 -23.63
C GLY A 555 40.12 -0.36 -24.90
N GLU A 556 40.34 -1.33 -25.78
CA GLU A 556 41.21 -1.19 -26.95
C GLU A 556 40.55 -1.72 -28.23
N ALA A 557 40.90 -1.13 -29.37
CA ALA A 557 40.66 -1.71 -30.68
C ALA A 557 41.85 -2.59 -31.08
N ARG A 558 41.60 -3.85 -31.41
CA ARG A 558 42.63 -4.85 -31.71
C ARG A 558 42.44 -5.49 -33.08
N CYS A 559 43.54 -5.72 -33.79
CA CYS A 559 43.59 -6.50 -35.02
C CYS A 559 44.90 -7.30 -35.06
N GLY A 560 44.82 -8.62 -34.83
CA GLY A 560 46.02 -9.46 -34.73
C GLY A 560 46.89 -9.07 -33.54
N ALA A 561 48.13 -8.62 -33.80
CA ALA A 561 49.06 -8.15 -32.76
C ALA A 561 48.96 -6.64 -32.51
N ASP A 562 48.25 -5.89 -33.36
CA ASP A 562 48.09 -4.44 -33.24
C ASP A 562 46.96 -4.13 -32.26
N ALA A 563 47.19 -3.13 -31.40
CA ALA A 563 46.22 -2.64 -30.43
C ALA A 563 46.34 -1.11 -30.29
N VAL A 564 45.21 -0.45 -30.07
CA VAL A 564 45.15 0.99 -29.79
C VAL A 564 44.01 1.27 -28.79
N PRO A 565 44.24 2.07 -27.75
CA PRO A 565 43.18 2.48 -26.82
C PRO A 565 42.01 3.16 -27.53
N VAL A 566 40.79 2.90 -27.06
CA VAL A 566 39.57 3.53 -27.60
C VAL A 566 39.64 5.06 -27.51
N GLY A 567 40.19 5.61 -26.41
CA GLY A 567 40.36 7.05 -26.24
C GLY A 567 41.23 7.70 -27.33
N ASP A 568 42.35 7.07 -27.69
CA ASP A 568 43.25 7.55 -28.74
C ASP A 568 42.57 7.59 -30.12
N LEU A 569 41.59 6.73 -30.35
CA LEU A 569 40.83 6.70 -31.60
C LEU A 569 39.81 7.82 -31.72
N VAL A 570 39.33 8.38 -30.60
CA VAL A 570 38.35 9.47 -30.62
C VAL A 570 38.90 10.66 -31.40
N ALA A 571 40.17 11.01 -31.19
CA ALA A 571 40.83 12.09 -31.93
C ALA A 571 41.02 11.80 -33.44
N LEU A 572 40.94 10.53 -33.84
CA LEU A 572 41.09 10.07 -35.22
C LEU A 572 39.75 9.79 -35.91
N THR A 573 38.63 9.96 -35.20
CA THR A 573 37.31 9.61 -35.70
C THR A 573 36.62 10.82 -36.31
N ASP A 574 36.15 10.68 -37.55
CA ASP A 574 35.37 11.72 -38.22
C ASP A 574 34.08 12.03 -37.43
N GLY A 575 33.83 13.32 -37.19
CA GLY A 575 32.68 13.79 -36.41
C GLY A 575 32.94 13.90 -34.90
N ALA A 576 34.11 13.48 -34.40
CA ALA A 576 34.53 13.80 -33.05
C ALA A 576 34.89 15.30 -32.94
N ALA A 577 34.46 15.95 -31.86
CA ALA A 577 34.71 17.36 -31.61
C ALA A 577 35.07 17.58 -30.14
N GLY A 578 36.14 18.35 -29.89
CA GLY A 578 36.57 18.70 -28.53
C GLY A 578 36.91 17.50 -27.64
N GLY A 579 37.50 16.43 -28.21
CA GLY A 579 37.84 15.22 -27.46
C GLY A 579 36.68 14.26 -27.20
N CYS A 580 35.55 14.44 -27.90
CA CYS A 580 34.34 13.63 -27.70
C CYS A 580 33.75 13.19 -29.05
N LEU A 581 33.51 11.89 -29.19
CA LEU A 581 32.67 11.31 -30.23
C LEU A 581 31.26 11.16 -29.66
N ARG A 582 30.27 11.83 -30.25
CA ARG A 582 28.87 11.72 -29.83
C ARG A 582 28.03 11.14 -30.94
N VAL A 583 27.35 10.03 -30.65
CA VAL A 583 26.45 9.34 -31.58
C VAL A 583 25.06 9.24 -30.96
N GLN A 584 24.03 9.58 -31.73
CA GLN A 584 22.64 9.39 -31.35
C GLN A 584 22.08 8.16 -32.06
N GLY A 585 21.36 7.33 -31.31
CA GLY A 585 20.67 6.15 -31.81
C GLY A 585 19.17 6.21 -31.55
N SER A 586 18.42 5.46 -32.33
CA SER A 586 16.96 5.42 -32.23
C SER A 586 16.41 4.03 -32.47
N TYR A 587 15.33 3.69 -31.78
CA TYR A 587 14.51 2.52 -32.06
C TYR A 587 13.13 2.98 -32.51
N LEU A 588 12.68 2.50 -33.67
CA LEU A 588 11.33 2.67 -34.18
C LEU A 588 10.68 1.29 -34.32
N THR A 589 9.58 1.06 -33.61
CA THR A 589 8.87 -0.21 -33.66
C THR A 589 8.00 -0.31 -34.93
N ASP A 590 7.83 -1.53 -35.43
CA ASP A 590 6.97 -1.87 -36.57
C ASP A 590 5.57 -2.35 -36.14
N VAL A 591 5.29 -2.36 -34.83
CA VAL A 591 4.00 -2.82 -34.28
C VAL A 591 2.89 -1.78 -34.46
N ASP A 592 1.66 -2.28 -34.54
CA ASP A 592 0.47 -1.47 -34.73
C ASP A 592 0.24 -0.51 -33.57
N LYS A 593 -0.39 0.64 -33.84
CA LYS A 593 -0.93 1.47 -32.76
C LYS A 593 -2.12 0.74 -32.13
N MET A 594 -2.20 0.74 -30.80
CA MET A 594 -3.28 0.06 -30.08
C MET A 594 -4.66 0.52 -30.56
N ASP A 595 -5.45 -0.40 -31.10
CA ASP A 595 -6.82 -0.12 -31.55
C ASP A 595 -7.76 0.02 -30.33
N LYS A 596 -8.08 1.27 -29.99
CA LYS A 596 -8.96 1.59 -28.88
C LYS A 596 -10.44 1.33 -29.18
N VAL A 597 -10.82 1.02 -30.42
CA VAL A 597 -12.20 0.78 -30.84
C VAL A 597 -12.50 -0.72 -30.87
N HIS A 598 -11.83 -1.49 -31.72
CA HIS A 598 -12.10 -2.93 -31.85
C HIS A 598 -11.21 -3.77 -30.93
N GLY A 599 -10.00 -3.27 -30.62
CA GLY A 599 -9.05 -3.97 -29.75
C GLY A 599 -8.34 -5.15 -30.43
N LEU A 600 -8.39 -5.17 -31.77
CA LEU A 600 -7.70 -6.13 -32.63
C LEU A 600 -6.44 -5.47 -33.20
N SER A 601 -5.32 -5.57 -32.49
CA SER A 601 -4.05 -4.96 -32.91
C SER A 601 -2.86 -5.63 -32.24
N HIS A 602 -1.77 -5.82 -32.96
CA HIS A 602 -0.49 -6.22 -32.38
C HIS A 602 0.30 -4.97 -32.01
N PHE A 603 0.21 -4.52 -30.75
CA PHE A 603 0.74 -3.20 -30.33
C PHE A 603 1.97 -3.26 -29.43
N SER A 604 2.53 -4.45 -29.25
CA SER A 604 3.72 -4.73 -28.46
C SER A 604 4.61 -5.71 -29.23
N PRO A 605 5.93 -5.48 -29.35
CA PRO A 605 6.88 -6.30 -30.08
C PRO A 605 7.17 -7.62 -29.38
N ALA A 606 7.06 -7.67 -28.05
CA ALA A 606 7.27 -8.88 -27.26
C ALA A 606 6.27 -8.99 -26.10
N TYR A 607 6.02 -10.22 -25.65
CA TYR A 607 5.10 -10.52 -24.55
C TYR A 607 5.79 -11.43 -23.53
N SER A 608 5.80 -11.01 -22.28
CA SER A 608 6.40 -11.77 -21.17
C SER A 608 5.35 -12.64 -20.51
N TYR A 609 5.76 -13.84 -20.11
CA TYR A 609 4.92 -14.75 -19.32
C TYR A 609 5.47 -14.90 -17.90
N CYS A 610 4.57 -15.11 -16.95
CA CYS A 610 4.93 -15.45 -15.58
C CYS A 610 3.95 -16.46 -15.02
N VAL A 611 4.48 -17.43 -14.27
CA VAL A 611 3.70 -18.34 -13.45
C VAL A 611 4.16 -18.19 -12.02
N GLN A 612 3.20 -18.02 -11.11
CA GLN A 612 3.47 -17.97 -9.68
C GLN A 612 2.71 -19.07 -8.97
N ALA A 613 3.39 -19.74 -8.05
CA ALA A 613 2.82 -20.77 -7.20
C ALA A 613 3.11 -20.42 -5.73
N VAL A 614 2.11 -20.61 -4.88
CA VAL A 614 2.22 -20.32 -3.44
C VAL A 614 1.64 -21.45 -2.62
N GLU A 615 2.25 -21.68 -1.47
CA GLU A 615 1.71 -22.53 -0.42
C GLU A 615 1.17 -21.65 0.72
N VAL A 616 -0.02 -21.98 1.21
CA VAL A 616 -0.66 -21.27 2.31
C VAL A 616 -1.04 -22.23 3.45
N GLU A 617 -1.08 -21.65 4.64
CA GLU A 617 -1.75 -22.20 5.81
C GLU A 617 -2.92 -21.28 6.18
N VAL A 618 -4.07 -21.88 6.44
CA VAL A 618 -5.29 -21.20 6.86
C VAL A 618 -5.70 -21.68 8.23
N ASP A 619 -5.81 -20.72 9.13
CA ASP A 619 -6.37 -20.93 10.46
C ASP A 619 -7.89 -20.82 10.41
N TYR A 620 -8.60 -21.95 10.44
CA TYR A 620 -10.07 -21.99 10.42
C TYR A 620 -10.73 -21.26 11.59
N ALA A 621 -10.05 -21.14 12.72
CA ALA A 621 -10.61 -20.53 13.92
C ALA A 621 -10.60 -18.99 13.82
N THR A 622 -9.60 -18.42 13.14
CA THR A 622 -9.39 -16.97 13.06
C THR A 622 -9.57 -16.39 11.66
N GLY A 623 -9.56 -17.22 10.62
CA GLY A 623 -9.51 -16.82 9.21
C GLY A 623 -8.16 -16.25 8.76
N GLN A 624 -7.11 -16.36 9.59
CA GLN A 624 -5.79 -15.88 9.21
C GLN A 624 -5.19 -16.77 8.10
N VAL A 625 -4.64 -16.12 7.08
CA VAL A 625 -3.92 -16.78 5.99
C VAL A 625 -2.44 -16.44 6.12
N LYS A 626 -1.59 -17.45 6.16
CA LYS A 626 -0.13 -17.30 6.15
C LYS A 626 0.41 -17.93 4.88
N VAL A 627 1.19 -17.18 4.11
CA VAL A 627 1.94 -17.75 2.97
C VAL A 627 3.22 -18.37 3.54
N LEU A 628 3.42 -19.65 3.27
CA LEU A 628 4.57 -20.41 3.77
C LEU A 628 5.72 -20.42 2.78
N ASP A 629 5.39 -20.46 1.49
CA ASP A 629 6.33 -20.64 0.40
C ASP A 629 5.81 -19.98 -0.87
N ALA A 630 6.71 -19.41 -1.67
CA ALA A 630 6.35 -18.72 -2.91
C ALA A 630 7.43 -18.91 -4.00
N VAL A 631 6.98 -19.28 -5.20
CA VAL A 631 7.81 -19.42 -6.41
C VAL A 631 7.28 -18.48 -7.48
N THR A 632 8.19 -17.78 -8.17
CA THR A 632 7.88 -16.96 -9.33
C THR A 632 8.78 -17.33 -10.50
N VAL A 633 8.18 -17.84 -11.58
CA VAL A 633 8.86 -18.27 -12.80
C VAL A 633 8.58 -17.25 -13.90
N HIS A 634 9.62 -16.78 -14.58
CA HIS A 634 9.54 -15.72 -15.58
C HIS A 634 10.11 -16.16 -16.92
N ASP A 635 9.30 -16.04 -17.97
CA ASP A 635 9.77 -15.94 -19.35
C ASP A 635 9.85 -14.45 -19.71
N SER A 636 11.02 -13.86 -19.46
CA SER A 636 11.34 -12.47 -19.79
C SER A 636 12.48 -12.40 -20.82
N GLY A 637 12.63 -13.43 -21.64
CA GLY A 637 13.73 -13.54 -22.59
C GLY A 637 15.08 -13.58 -21.86
N THR A 638 16.10 -12.99 -22.48
CA THR A 638 17.45 -12.94 -21.91
C THR A 638 17.54 -11.93 -20.77
N ALA A 639 17.97 -12.38 -19.58
CA ALA A 639 18.16 -11.50 -18.42
C ALA A 639 19.48 -10.71 -18.56
N LEU A 640 19.39 -9.45 -19.04
CA LEU A 640 20.58 -8.60 -19.23
C LEU A 640 21.34 -8.34 -17.92
N ASN A 641 20.60 -8.16 -16.82
CA ASN A 641 21.14 -8.15 -15.46
C ASN A 641 20.30 -9.10 -14.57
N PRO A 642 20.77 -10.33 -14.31
CA PRO A 642 20.03 -11.29 -13.50
C PRO A 642 19.70 -10.80 -12.10
N ALA A 643 20.61 -10.06 -11.44
CA ALA A 643 20.39 -9.55 -10.08
C ALA A 643 19.26 -8.49 -10.05
N ALA A 644 19.22 -7.59 -11.03
CA ALA A 644 18.14 -6.61 -11.13
C ALA A 644 16.79 -7.27 -11.48
N ALA A 645 16.79 -8.25 -12.39
CA ALA A 645 15.60 -9.01 -12.76
C ALA A 645 15.01 -9.79 -11.57
N GLU A 646 15.85 -10.44 -10.77
CA GLU A 646 15.44 -11.10 -9.53
C GLU A 646 14.84 -10.12 -8.52
N GLY A 647 15.50 -8.97 -8.30
CA GLY A 647 14.97 -7.91 -7.43
C GLY A 647 13.60 -7.39 -7.90
N GLN A 648 13.40 -7.24 -9.21
CA GLN A 648 12.09 -6.87 -9.77
C GLN A 648 11.02 -7.93 -9.51
N ALA A 649 11.36 -9.21 -9.65
CA ALA A 649 10.46 -10.32 -9.40
C ALA A 649 10.06 -10.42 -7.92
N VAL A 650 11.02 -10.32 -7.00
CA VAL A 650 10.77 -10.32 -5.54
C VAL A 650 9.87 -9.15 -5.15
N GLY A 651 10.19 -7.94 -5.59
CA GLY A 651 9.38 -6.75 -5.28
C GLY A 651 7.97 -6.82 -5.88
N ALA A 652 7.80 -7.47 -7.03
CA ALA A 652 6.50 -7.66 -7.66
C ALA A 652 5.62 -8.68 -6.91
N MET A 653 6.20 -9.81 -6.50
CA MET A 653 5.54 -10.80 -5.63
C MET A 653 5.11 -10.16 -4.30
N ALA A 654 5.99 -9.40 -3.64
CA ALA A 654 5.66 -8.72 -2.39
C ALA A 654 4.45 -7.77 -2.54
N MET A 655 4.43 -6.94 -3.59
CA MET A 655 3.30 -6.06 -3.92
C MET A 655 2.02 -6.86 -4.22
N GLY A 656 2.14 -7.99 -4.91
CA GLY A 656 1.03 -8.87 -5.24
C GLY A 656 0.42 -9.55 -4.00
N LEU A 657 1.24 -9.96 -3.05
CA LEU A 657 0.82 -10.49 -1.74
C LEU A 657 0.07 -9.41 -0.93
N GLY A 658 0.53 -8.15 -1.01
CA GLY A 658 -0.15 -7.00 -0.45
C GLY A 658 -1.59 -6.88 -0.97
N ALA A 659 -1.76 -6.87 -2.28
CA ALA A 659 -3.10 -6.84 -2.89
C ALA A 659 -3.96 -8.07 -2.54
N ALA A 660 -3.34 -9.25 -2.46
CA ALA A 660 -4.04 -10.50 -2.18
C ALA A 660 -4.60 -10.56 -0.75
N LEU A 661 -3.87 -10.06 0.25
CA LEU A 661 -4.15 -10.30 1.66
C LEU A 661 -4.48 -9.04 2.47
N SER A 662 -4.12 -7.85 1.98
CA SER A 662 -3.95 -6.65 2.83
C SER A 662 -4.54 -5.35 2.33
N GLU A 663 -4.23 -5.02 1.09
CA GLU A 663 -4.20 -3.65 0.65
C GLU A 663 -5.56 -3.23 0.12
N GLU A 664 -6.18 -2.26 0.80
CA GLU A 664 -7.42 -1.65 0.37
C GLU A 664 -7.55 -0.20 0.88
N LEU A 665 -8.10 0.66 0.04
CA LEU A 665 -8.46 2.03 0.39
C LEU A 665 -9.92 2.07 0.87
N VAL A 666 -10.13 2.56 2.09
CA VAL A 666 -11.45 2.58 2.74
C VAL A 666 -12.00 4.00 2.75
N TYR A 667 -13.15 4.21 2.11
CA TYR A 667 -13.77 5.53 2.00
C TYR A 667 -15.06 5.61 2.81
N GLU A 668 -15.19 6.68 3.59
CA GLU A 668 -16.40 7.00 4.34
C GLU A 668 -16.82 8.45 4.05
N GLN A 669 -18.06 8.62 3.58
CA GLN A 669 -18.57 9.93 3.16
C GLN A 669 -17.64 10.65 2.14
N GLY A 670 -16.96 9.86 1.31
CA GLY A 670 -16.02 10.32 0.28
C GLY A 670 -14.64 10.70 0.80
N ARG A 671 -14.37 10.53 2.11
CA ARG A 671 -13.05 10.73 2.72
C ARG A 671 -12.36 9.38 2.96
N LEU A 672 -11.07 9.30 2.63
CA LEU A 672 -10.24 8.15 2.98
C LEU A 672 -10.04 8.06 4.50
N VAL A 673 -10.37 6.91 5.11
CA VAL A 673 -10.27 6.70 6.56
C VAL A 673 -9.00 5.97 6.99
N ASN A 674 -8.16 5.50 6.08
CA ASN A 674 -6.88 4.87 6.37
C ASN A 674 -5.68 5.50 5.62
N PRO A 675 -5.51 6.84 5.57
CA PRO A 675 -4.49 7.52 4.77
C PRO A 675 -3.08 7.50 5.39
N THR A 676 -2.71 6.45 6.13
CA THR A 676 -1.41 6.39 6.83
C THR A 676 -0.76 5.02 6.68
N LEU A 677 0.56 4.94 6.77
CA LEU A 677 1.30 3.67 6.77
C LEU A 677 1.01 2.77 7.98
N LEU A 678 0.33 3.30 9.00
CA LEU A 678 -0.12 2.54 10.16
C LEU A 678 -1.48 1.87 9.92
N GLU A 679 -2.35 2.48 9.11
CA GLU A 679 -3.73 2.02 8.89
C GLU A 679 -3.89 1.32 7.53
N TYR A 680 -3.21 1.82 6.49
CA TYR A 680 -3.05 1.15 5.21
C TYR A 680 -1.97 0.07 5.33
N ARG A 681 -2.35 -1.16 5.02
CA ARG A 681 -1.57 -2.35 5.37
C ARG A 681 -0.70 -2.82 4.20
N ALA A 682 0.35 -2.07 3.90
CA ALA A 682 1.37 -2.55 2.98
C ALA A 682 2.21 -3.68 3.64
N PRO A 683 2.61 -4.73 2.90
CA PRO A 683 3.44 -5.82 3.43
C PRO A 683 4.76 -5.32 4.01
N ARG A 684 5.17 -5.90 5.15
CA ARG A 684 6.46 -5.66 5.79
C ARG A 684 7.40 -6.84 5.52
N ALA A 685 8.69 -6.65 5.74
CA ALA A 685 9.67 -7.72 5.58
C ALA A 685 9.33 -8.99 6.38
N GLY A 686 8.79 -8.84 7.60
CA GLY A 686 8.38 -9.96 8.46
C GLY A 686 7.08 -10.65 8.03
N ASP A 687 6.35 -10.10 7.06
CA ASP A 687 5.13 -10.69 6.51
C ASP A 687 5.38 -11.53 5.25
N LEU A 688 6.57 -11.40 4.65
CA LEU A 688 6.88 -12.05 3.37
C LEU A 688 7.39 -13.48 3.60
N PRO A 689 6.97 -14.44 2.77
CA PRO A 689 7.55 -15.79 2.75
C PRO A 689 8.93 -15.77 2.10
N PRO A 690 9.69 -16.88 2.16
CA PRO A 690 10.75 -17.13 1.20
C PRO A 690 10.20 -17.05 -0.23
N ILE A 691 10.85 -16.24 -1.09
CA ILE A 691 10.46 -16.08 -2.50
C ILE A 691 11.59 -16.64 -3.37
N ARG A 692 11.32 -17.75 -4.07
CA ARG A 692 12.23 -18.31 -5.08
C ARG A 692 11.91 -17.71 -6.45
N VAL A 693 12.93 -17.15 -7.09
CA VAL A 693 12.82 -16.60 -8.44
C VAL A 693 13.48 -17.56 -9.42
N VAL A 694 12.77 -17.90 -10.49
CA VAL A 694 13.32 -18.65 -11.62
C VAL A 694 13.18 -17.82 -12.88
N LEU A 695 14.31 -17.43 -13.46
CA LEU A 695 14.37 -16.79 -14.78
C LEU A 695 14.64 -17.89 -15.81
N LEU A 696 13.72 -18.10 -16.74
CA LEU A 696 13.96 -19.04 -17.83
C LEU A 696 15.01 -18.47 -18.80
N ASP A 697 15.95 -19.32 -19.24
CA ASP A 697 16.94 -18.95 -20.24
C ASP A 697 16.28 -18.90 -21.62
N GLY A 698 15.77 -17.73 -22.00
CA GLY A 698 15.01 -17.49 -23.23
C GLY A 698 15.61 -16.43 -24.12
N HIS A 699 15.09 -16.38 -25.34
CA HIS A 699 15.48 -15.42 -26.36
C HIS A 699 14.24 -15.03 -27.16
N ASP A 700 13.90 -13.74 -27.16
CA ASP A 700 12.85 -13.19 -28.01
C ASP A 700 13.47 -12.40 -29.17
N PRO A 701 13.11 -12.70 -30.43
CA PRO A 701 13.74 -12.06 -31.60
C PRO A 701 13.51 -10.54 -31.67
N ALA A 702 12.49 -10.01 -30.99
CA ALA A 702 12.21 -8.58 -31.01
C ALA A 702 12.98 -7.80 -29.93
N GLY A 703 13.60 -8.49 -28.97
CA GLY A 703 14.31 -7.88 -27.84
C GLY A 703 15.78 -7.59 -28.12
N PRO A 704 16.38 -6.54 -27.53
CA PRO A 704 17.83 -6.36 -27.60
C PRO A 704 18.50 -7.53 -26.88
N TYR A 705 19.40 -8.22 -27.58
CA TYR A 705 20.06 -9.46 -27.12
C TYR A 705 19.09 -10.57 -26.70
N GLY A 706 17.83 -10.54 -27.14
CA GLY A 706 16.81 -11.52 -26.74
C GLY A 706 15.96 -11.15 -25.53
N ALA A 707 16.14 -9.96 -24.94
CA ALA A 707 15.49 -9.57 -23.68
C ALA A 707 14.04 -9.10 -23.85
N LYS A 708 13.18 -9.40 -22.87
CA LYS A 708 11.82 -8.86 -22.74
C LYS A 708 11.67 -8.01 -21.46
N GLY A 709 10.51 -7.42 -21.26
CA GLY A 709 10.18 -6.63 -20.07
C GLY A 709 9.77 -7.50 -18.89
N ILE A 710 10.40 -7.30 -17.72
CA ILE A 710 10.04 -7.96 -16.45
C ILE A 710 9.35 -7.00 -15.46
N GLY A 711 9.34 -5.70 -15.76
CA GLY A 711 8.97 -4.64 -14.84
C GLY A 711 7.58 -4.77 -14.24
N GLU A 712 6.59 -5.34 -14.93
CA GLU A 712 5.21 -5.41 -14.43
C GLU A 712 4.65 -6.83 -14.27
N ILE A 713 5.08 -7.78 -15.08
CA ILE A 713 4.46 -9.11 -15.15
C ILE A 713 4.41 -9.84 -13.79
N GLY A 714 5.42 -9.66 -12.94
CA GLY A 714 5.52 -10.37 -11.66
C GLY A 714 4.48 -9.99 -10.60
N VAL A 715 3.70 -8.91 -10.75
CA VAL A 715 2.63 -8.57 -9.79
C VAL A 715 1.29 -9.15 -10.20
N VAL A 716 1.18 -9.60 -11.45
CA VAL A 716 -0.10 -9.93 -12.10
C VAL A 716 -0.73 -11.21 -11.55
N PRO A 717 -0.04 -12.37 -11.49
CA PRO A 717 -0.68 -13.62 -11.09
C PRO A 717 -0.81 -13.81 -9.57
N THR A 718 -0.06 -13.05 -8.76
CA THR A 718 0.03 -13.29 -7.30
C THR A 718 -1.34 -13.38 -6.60
N PRO A 719 -2.29 -12.45 -6.83
CA PRO A 719 -3.55 -12.49 -6.09
C PRO A 719 -4.41 -13.71 -6.44
N ALA A 720 -4.35 -14.18 -7.68
CA ALA A 720 -5.02 -15.41 -8.10
C ALA A 720 -4.36 -16.65 -7.51
N ALA A 721 -3.02 -16.73 -7.51
CA ALA A 721 -2.29 -17.85 -6.93
C ALA A 721 -2.64 -18.05 -5.44
N VAL A 722 -2.67 -16.96 -4.68
CA VAL A 722 -3.09 -16.97 -3.27
C VAL A 722 -4.55 -17.40 -3.13
N ALA A 723 -5.47 -16.86 -3.93
CA ALA A 723 -6.88 -17.23 -3.87
C ALA A 723 -7.10 -18.73 -4.20
N ASN A 724 -6.37 -19.26 -5.19
CA ASN A 724 -6.40 -20.68 -5.55
C ASN A 724 -5.84 -21.55 -4.42
N ALA A 725 -4.74 -21.13 -3.77
CA ALA A 725 -4.17 -21.85 -2.65
C ALA A 725 -5.11 -21.86 -1.43
N VAL A 726 -5.78 -20.75 -1.12
CA VAL A 726 -6.79 -20.66 -0.06
C VAL A 726 -8.01 -21.54 -0.38
N ALA A 727 -8.47 -21.54 -1.62
CA ALA A 727 -9.58 -22.41 -2.03
C ALA A 727 -9.21 -23.90 -1.92
N HIS A 728 -7.98 -24.27 -2.28
CA HIS A 728 -7.47 -25.63 -2.07
C HIS A 728 -7.32 -25.99 -0.58
N ALA A 729 -6.86 -25.06 0.24
CA ALA A 729 -6.69 -25.27 1.67
C ALA A 729 -8.03 -25.49 2.39
N THR A 730 -9.07 -24.76 1.97
CA THR A 730 -10.33 -24.65 2.71
C THR A 730 -11.53 -25.31 2.06
N GLY A 731 -11.46 -25.59 0.76
CA GLY A 731 -12.61 -25.94 -0.08
C GLY A 731 -13.51 -24.75 -0.46
N VAL A 732 -13.18 -23.53 0.00
CA VAL A 732 -14.04 -22.35 -0.12
C VAL A 732 -13.41 -21.29 -1.03
N ARG A 733 -14.15 -20.84 -2.03
CA ARG A 733 -13.69 -19.84 -2.99
C ARG A 733 -13.96 -18.40 -2.52
N VAL A 734 -12.89 -17.65 -2.29
CA VAL A 734 -12.97 -16.20 -2.02
C VAL A 734 -12.87 -15.42 -3.34
N ARG A 735 -13.96 -14.75 -3.74
CA ARG A 735 -14.04 -13.94 -4.97
C ARG A 735 -13.88 -12.42 -4.74
N GLU A 736 -13.53 -12.01 -3.53
CA GLU A 736 -13.26 -10.60 -3.19
C GLU A 736 -11.92 -10.49 -2.48
N ILE A 737 -10.99 -9.72 -3.05
CA ILE A 737 -9.67 -9.45 -2.45
C ILE A 737 -9.54 -8.00 -1.98
N PRO A 738 -8.79 -7.73 -0.90
CA PRO A 738 -7.92 -8.65 -0.15
C PRO A 738 -8.67 -9.72 0.65
N ILE A 739 -8.11 -10.93 0.77
CA ILE A 739 -8.60 -12.08 1.55
C ILE A 739 -8.31 -11.83 3.03
N THR A 740 -9.07 -10.92 3.62
CA THR A 740 -8.94 -10.59 5.04
C THR A 740 -9.66 -11.62 5.92
N PRO A 741 -9.26 -11.78 7.19
CA PRO A 741 -9.89 -12.74 8.10
C PRO A 741 -11.42 -12.60 8.19
N ASP A 742 -11.94 -11.37 8.14
CA ASP A 742 -13.38 -11.10 8.17
C ASP A 742 -14.12 -11.63 6.93
N LYS A 743 -13.48 -11.63 5.76
CA LYS A 743 -14.08 -12.16 4.51
C LYS A 743 -13.99 -13.68 4.48
N LEU A 744 -12.87 -14.25 4.91
CA LEU A 744 -12.68 -15.70 4.91
C LEU A 744 -13.58 -16.41 5.93
N LEU A 745 -13.64 -15.94 7.18
CA LEU A 745 -14.54 -16.53 8.19
C LEU A 745 -16.00 -16.47 7.76
N ARG A 746 -16.45 -15.34 7.19
CA ARG A 746 -17.82 -15.22 6.64
C ARG A 746 -18.13 -16.25 5.57
N ARG A 747 -17.13 -16.65 4.77
CA ARG A 747 -17.29 -17.65 3.72
C ARG A 747 -17.28 -19.06 4.27
N LEU A 748 -16.35 -19.36 5.19
CA LEU A 748 -16.32 -20.65 5.92
C LEU A 748 -17.63 -20.92 6.67
N ASP A 749 -18.25 -19.88 7.25
CA ASP A 749 -19.54 -19.98 7.96
C ASP A 749 -20.74 -20.22 7.03
N ALA A 750 -20.69 -19.73 5.80
CA ALA A 750 -21.78 -19.88 4.83
C ALA A 750 -21.85 -21.30 4.25
N ASP A 751 -20.69 -21.93 4.04
CA ASP A 751 -20.58 -23.28 3.47
C ASP A 751 -20.65 -24.38 4.54
N SER A 752 -20.42 -24.04 5.80
CA SER A 752 -20.63 -24.94 6.93
C SER A 752 -22.10 -24.88 7.39
N SER A 753 -22.70 -26.02 7.72
CA SER A 753 -24.07 -26.11 8.30
C SER A 753 -24.23 -25.43 9.69
N THR A 754 -23.25 -24.61 10.06
CA THR A 754 -23.00 -23.89 11.31
C THR A 754 -23.32 -22.40 11.27
N ALA A 755 -24.18 -21.94 10.35
CA ALA A 755 -24.88 -20.63 10.38
C ALA A 755 -25.73 -20.36 11.65
N ARG A 756 -25.48 -21.10 12.75
CA ARG A 756 -26.16 -21.11 14.03
C ARG A 756 -25.76 -19.97 14.97
N ILE A 757 -24.63 -19.29 14.75
CA ILE A 757 -24.14 -18.23 15.67
C ILE A 757 -25.01 -16.97 15.57
N ALA A 758 -25.42 -16.57 14.37
CA ALA A 758 -26.33 -15.43 14.18
C ALA A 758 -27.78 -15.74 14.59
N SER A 759 -28.18 -17.01 14.63
CA SER A 759 -29.58 -17.44 14.86
C SER A 759 -29.87 -17.99 16.27
N ARG A 760 -28.86 -18.08 17.15
CA ARG A 760 -29.04 -18.50 18.54
C ARG A 760 -28.52 -17.45 19.53
N GLN A 761 -29.15 -16.27 19.55
CA GLN A 761 -29.32 -15.62 20.85
C GLN A 761 -30.42 -16.40 21.58
N PRO A 762 -30.13 -17.12 22.67
CA PRO A 762 -31.19 -17.72 23.45
C PRO A 762 -32.07 -16.60 23.98
N LEU A 763 -33.36 -16.62 23.62
CA LEU A 763 -34.42 -15.72 24.12
C LEU A 763 -34.57 -15.73 25.66
N THR A 764 -33.75 -16.50 26.37
CA THR A 764 -33.81 -16.73 27.81
C THR A 764 -32.62 -16.18 28.61
N SER A 765 -31.62 -15.53 27.99
CA SER A 765 -30.62 -14.81 28.79
C SER A 765 -31.20 -13.47 29.25
N ALA A 766 -31.30 -13.26 30.56
CA ALA A 766 -31.71 -11.97 31.14
C ALA A 766 -30.89 -10.84 30.50
N PHE A 767 -31.53 -10.02 29.66
CA PHE A 767 -30.88 -8.89 29.02
C PHE A 767 -30.36 -7.96 30.11
N SER A 768 -29.07 -7.61 30.05
CA SER A 768 -28.58 -6.52 30.89
C SER A 768 -29.26 -5.22 30.45
N LEU A 769 -29.62 -4.35 31.40
CA LEU A 769 -30.15 -3.00 31.12
C LEU A 769 -29.23 -2.23 30.14
N HIS A 770 -27.93 -2.51 30.18
CA HIS A 770 -26.93 -1.92 29.30
C HIS A 770 -27.05 -2.37 27.83
N GLN A 771 -27.32 -3.66 27.57
CA GLN A 771 -27.54 -4.18 26.22
C GLN A 771 -28.83 -3.59 25.62
N MET A 772 -29.93 -3.59 26.38
CA MET A 772 -31.19 -2.99 25.95
C MET A 772 -31.03 -1.51 25.57
N TRP A 773 -30.30 -0.75 26.39
CA TRP A 773 -30.00 0.64 26.12
C TRP A 773 -29.18 0.82 24.84
N THR A 774 -28.15 0.00 24.65
CA THR A 774 -27.29 0.05 23.44
C THR A 774 -28.10 -0.24 22.18
N ASP A 775 -28.95 -1.27 22.20
CA ASP A 775 -29.82 -1.62 21.07
C ASP A 775 -30.85 -0.54 20.77
N LEU A 776 -31.45 0.05 21.81
CA LEU A 776 -32.37 1.16 21.66
C LEU A 776 -31.71 2.34 20.96
N ILE A 777 -30.52 2.75 21.40
CA ILE A 777 -29.78 3.86 20.79
C ILE A 777 -29.42 3.55 19.34
N ARG A 778 -28.96 2.34 19.02
CA ARG A 778 -28.66 1.91 17.64
C ARG A 778 -29.91 1.96 16.75
N LYS A 779 -31.04 1.41 17.19
CA LYS A 779 -32.32 1.48 16.45
C LYS A 779 -32.78 2.92 16.23
N LEU A 780 -32.57 3.81 17.21
CA LEU A 780 -32.88 5.23 17.06
C LEU A 780 -31.94 5.92 16.06
N TYR A 781 -30.67 5.52 15.98
CA TYR A 781 -29.71 6.07 15.03
C TYR A 781 -30.15 5.81 13.58
N ASP A 782 -30.56 4.57 13.28
CA ASP A 782 -31.11 4.19 11.96
C ASP A 782 -32.39 4.97 11.63
N ARG A 783 -33.23 5.24 12.65
CA ARG A 783 -34.45 6.06 12.53
C ARG A 783 -34.18 7.58 12.47
N GLY A 784 -32.92 8.01 12.40
CA GLY A 784 -32.55 9.40 12.14
C GLY A 784 -31.98 10.17 13.33
N LEU A 785 -31.86 9.57 14.53
CA LEU A 785 -31.20 10.21 15.68
C LEU A 785 -29.74 10.57 15.37
N PHE A 786 -29.04 9.73 14.59
CA PHE A 786 -27.68 10.04 14.13
C PHE A 786 -27.65 11.36 13.35
N ARG A 787 -28.55 11.51 12.37
CA ARG A 787 -28.66 12.73 11.53
C ARG A 787 -29.03 13.95 12.36
N LEU A 788 -29.92 13.79 13.35
CA LEU A 788 -30.31 14.87 14.26
C LEU A 788 -29.12 15.35 15.11
N LEU A 789 -28.44 14.43 15.79
CA LEU A 789 -27.26 14.73 16.63
C LEU A 789 -26.15 15.35 15.79
N HIS A 790 -25.85 14.75 14.63
CA HIS A 790 -24.86 15.27 13.70
C HIS A 790 -25.17 16.72 13.27
N ARG A 791 -26.42 17.00 12.84
CA ARG A 791 -26.85 18.35 12.45
C ARG A 791 -26.79 19.35 13.61
N ALA A 792 -27.26 18.95 14.80
CA ALA A 792 -27.25 19.79 15.99
C ALA A 792 -25.81 20.15 16.42
N GLY A 793 -24.92 19.16 16.44
CA GLY A 793 -23.50 19.36 16.73
C GLY A 793 -22.83 20.27 15.70
N SER A 794 -23.08 20.07 14.40
CA SER A 794 -22.46 20.87 13.33
C SER A 794 -22.89 22.34 13.39
N ARG A 795 -24.16 22.63 13.72
CA ARG A 795 -24.66 24.00 13.91
C ARG A 795 -24.00 24.69 15.11
N ARG A 796 -23.81 23.99 16.24
CA ARG A 796 -23.12 24.53 17.42
C ARG A 796 -21.66 24.86 17.12
N ARG A 797 -20.95 24.00 16.38
CA ARG A 797 -19.55 24.25 16.00
C ARG A 797 -19.41 25.47 15.08
N ARG A 798 -20.26 25.60 14.04
CA ARG A 798 -20.27 26.78 13.17
C ARG A 798 -20.50 28.07 13.96
N ARG A 799 -21.39 28.06 14.97
CA ARG A 799 -21.59 29.20 15.89
C ARG A 799 -20.41 29.47 16.83
N ALA A 800 -19.66 28.42 17.21
CA ALA A 800 -18.51 28.54 18.10
C ALA A 800 -17.23 29.03 17.42
N GLY A 801 -17.24 29.29 16.10
CA GLY A 801 -16.13 29.93 15.38
C GLY A 801 -14.80 29.16 15.38
N ARG A 802 -14.74 27.94 15.94
CA ARG A 802 -13.52 27.13 15.92
C ARG A 802 -13.30 26.53 14.52
N SER A 803 -12.54 27.26 13.71
CA SER A 803 -11.59 26.63 12.78
C SER A 803 -10.79 25.59 13.58
N VAL A 804 -10.29 24.55 12.91
CA VAL A 804 -9.23 23.74 13.53
C VAL A 804 -8.06 24.72 13.68
N GLY A 805 -8.00 25.35 14.86
CA GLY A 805 -7.11 26.47 15.12
C GLY A 805 -5.67 26.02 15.05
N ALA A 806 -4.79 26.95 14.69
CA ALA A 806 -3.36 26.78 14.83
C ALA A 806 -3.07 26.14 16.20
N THR A 807 -2.39 25.00 16.21
CA THR A 807 -1.90 24.40 17.45
C THR A 807 -0.96 25.39 18.10
N GLU A 808 -1.27 25.78 19.33
CA GLU A 808 -0.33 26.58 20.12
C GLU A 808 0.97 25.78 20.28
N PRO A 809 2.14 26.39 20.02
CA PRO A 809 3.41 25.70 20.15
C PRO A 809 3.63 25.29 21.61
N VAL A 810 4.32 24.18 21.83
CA VAL A 810 4.83 23.83 23.16
C VAL A 810 5.78 24.94 23.60
N VAL A 811 5.47 25.58 24.72
CA VAL A 811 6.21 26.74 25.23
C VAL A 811 7.30 26.31 26.21
N THR A 812 7.07 25.25 27.01
CA THR A 812 8.06 24.74 27.97
C THR A 812 8.07 23.21 28.06
N ILE A 813 9.26 22.66 28.35
CA ILE A 813 9.48 21.25 28.71
C ILE A 813 10.16 21.23 30.07
N GLU A 814 9.54 20.61 31.06
CA GLU A 814 9.99 20.55 32.45
C GLU A 814 10.49 19.14 32.76
N ARG A 815 11.64 19.03 33.42
CA ARG A 815 12.36 17.76 33.65
C ARG A 815 12.54 17.49 35.15
N PRO A 816 11.47 17.11 35.87
CA PRO A 816 11.55 16.80 37.29
C PRO A 816 12.44 15.58 37.55
N SER A 817 13.08 15.55 38.72
CA SER A 817 13.93 14.43 39.16
C SER A 817 13.17 13.38 39.99
N THR A 818 11.98 13.73 40.51
CA THR A 818 11.17 12.86 41.37
C THR A 818 9.70 12.88 40.96
N VAL A 819 8.95 11.84 41.35
CA VAL A 819 7.49 11.75 41.13
C VAL A 819 6.75 12.92 41.78
N HIS A 820 7.14 13.31 43.00
CA HIS A 820 6.50 14.41 43.73
C HIS A 820 6.59 15.73 42.94
N LEU A 821 7.80 16.08 42.48
CA LEU A 821 8.02 17.30 41.71
C LEU A 821 7.25 17.27 40.39
N ALA A 822 7.21 16.12 39.70
CA ALA A 822 6.47 15.98 38.46
C ALA A 822 4.98 16.28 38.63
N VAL A 823 4.38 15.71 39.67
CA VAL A 823 2.96 15.90 39.98
C VAL A 823 2.66 17.33 40.43
N GLU A 824 3.52 17.93 41.26
CA GLU A 824 3.39 19.33 41.68
C GLU A 824 3.44 20.29 40.48
N THR A 825 4.45 20.12 39.64
CA THR A 825 4.65 20.86 38.39
C THR A 825 3.44 20.80 37.47
N SER A 826 2.76 19.64 37.39
CA SER A 826 1.57 19.48 36.54
C SER A 826 0.42 20.45 36.88
N THR A 827 0.42 21.00 38.09
CA THR A 827 -0.55 22.00 38.53
C THR A 827 0.01 23.41 38.63
N ALA A 828 1.33 23.55 38.62
CA ALA A 828 2.02 24.84 38.78
C ALA A 828 2.16 25.56 37.43
N GLY A 829 1.14 26.31 37.00
CA GLY A 829 1.25 27.20 35.84
C GLY A 829 0.01 27.22 34.94
N PRO A 830 -0.17 28.27 34.11
CA PRO A 830 -1.31 28.39 33.22
C PRO A 830 -1.20 27.45 32.00
N GLY A 831 -2.35 26.90 31.59
CA GLY A 831 -2.49 26.13 30.34
C GLY A 831 -2.41 24.61 30.49
N PRO A 832 -2.81 23.87 29.43
CA PRO A 832 -2.78 22.41 29.41
C PRO A 832 -1.36 21.83 29.48
N VAL A 833 -1.17 20.80 30.31
CA VAL A 833 0.08 20.06 30.50
C VAL A 833 -0.11 18.60 30.13
N ASP A 834 0.91 17.98 29.53
CA ASP A 834 0.97 16.53 29.27
C ASP A 834 2.28 15.94 29.82
N TYR A 835 2.21 14.70 30.30
CA TYR A 835 3.42 13.90 30.59
C TYR A 835 3.94 13.25 29.31
N VAL A 836 5.26 13.22 29.13
CA VAL A 836 5.94 12.56 28.02
C VAL A 836 7.05 11.65 28.53
N GLY A 837 7.18 10.45 27.96
CA GLY A 837 8.23 9.49 28.34
C GLY A 837 8.54 8.50 27.22
N GLY A 838 9.82 8.13 27.08
CA GLY A 838 10.29 7.15 26.08
C GLY A 838 10.12 7.65 24.64
N GLY A 839 9.02 7.25 23.99
CA GLY A 839 8.55 7.73 22.68
C GLY A 839 7.10 8.24 22.73
N THR A 840 6.76 9.26 21.93
CA THR A 840 5.45 9.92 21.96
C THR A 840 4.84 10.13 20.56
N ASP A 841 3.52 9.97 20.43
CA ASP A 841 2.75 10.36 19.24
C ASP A 841 2.18 11.79 19.34
N LEU A 842 2.67 12.58 20.29
CA LEU A 842 2.16 13.92 20.59
C LEU A 842 2.18 14.86 19.38
N LEU A 843 3.27 14.87 18.60
CA LEU A 843 3.37 15.76 17.42
C LEU A 843 2.26 15.44 16.40
N VAL A 844 2.01 14.15 16.17
CA VAL A 844 0.91 13.70 15.30
C VAL A 844 -0.44 14.08 15.89
N ALA A 845 -0.63 13.87 17.21
CA ALA A 845 -1.84 14.24 17.90
C ALA A 845 -2.11 15.77 17.88
N GLN A 846 -1.06 16.58 17.94
CA GLN A 846 -1.12 18.04 17.77
C GLN A 846 -1.56 18.40 16.36
N GLN A 847 -0.88 17.89 15.33
CA GLN A 847 -1.26 18.13 13.93
C GLN A 847 -2.71 17.74 13.64
N GLN A 848 -3.22 16.68 14.28
CA GLN A 848 -4.61 16.22 14.13
C GLN A 848 -5.62 17.01 14.98
N GLY A 849 -5.16 17.94 15.82
CA GLY A 849 -5.96 18.73 16.76
C GLY A 849 -6.58 17.89 17.88
N LEU A 850 -5.94 16.78 18.25
CA LEU A 850 -6.36 15.86 19.31
C LEU A 850 -5.78 16.26 20.66
N ARG A 851 -4.57 16.82 20.66
CA ARG A 851 -3.87 17.31 21.84
C ARG A 851 -3.27 18.68 21.54
N SER A 852 -3.19 19.56 22.53
CA SER A 852 -2.52 20.86 22.38
C SER A 852 -1.92 21.30 23.72
N PRO A 853 -1.02 20.47 24.32
CA PRO A 853 -0.33 20.90 25.53
C PRO A 853 0.57 22.08 25.20
N VAL A 854 0.57 23.07 26.09
CA VAL A 854 1.51 24.20 26.04
C VAL A 854 2.73 23.94 26.93
N ARG A 855 2.64 22.96 27.83
CA ARG A 855 3.69 22.53 28.75
C ARG A 855 3.85 21.01 28.69
N LEU A 856 5.08 20.51 28.72
CA LEU A 856 5.37 19.07 28.80
C LEU A 856 6.16 18.74 30.04
N ILE A 857 5.86 17.62 30.68
CA ILE A 857 6.63 17.08 31.79
C ILE A 857 7.31 15.79 31.34
N ASP A 858 8.64 15.84 31.25
CA ASP A 858 9.49 14.72 30.89
C ASP A 858 9.63 13.77 32.08
N THR A 859 9.07 12.57 31.95
CA THR A 859 9.14 11.53 32.98
C THR A 859 10.39 10.66 32.85
N THR A 860 11.18 10.81 31.78
CA THR A 860 12.33 9.95 31.50
C THR A 860 13.50 10.15 32.46
N SER A 861 13.56 11.31 33.12
CA SER A 861 14.58 11.66 34.13
C SER A 861 14.27 11.16 35.54
N ILE A 862 13.04 10.67 35.79
CA ILE A 862 12.58 10.25 37.12
C ILE A 862 13.05 8.80 37.36
N ARG A 863 14.08 8.62 38.19
CA ARG A 863 14.69 7.30 38.43
C ARG A 863 13.73 6.33 39.09
N GLU A 864 12.82 6.80 39.94
CA GLU A 864 11.82 5.97 40.61
C GLU A 864 10.88 5.27 39.62
N LEU A 865 10.60 5.88 38.46
CA LEU A 865 9.73 5.31 37.45
C LEU A 865 10.41 4.26 36.57
N ARG A 866 11.74 4.09 36.67
CA ARG A 866 12.53 3.12 35.89
C ARG A 866 12.88 1.86 36.67
N ARG A 867 12.41 1.72 37.92
CA ARG A 867 12.71 0.56 38.74
C ARG A 867 11.99 -0.68 38.23
N LEU A 868 12.70 -1.81 38.25
CA LEU A 868 12.18 -3.13 37.94
C LEU A 868 12.78 -4.10 38.96
N GLU A 869 12.05 -4.40 40.03
CA GLU A 869 12.59 -5.10 41.21
C GLU A 869 11.53 -6.01 41.86
N ASP A 870 11.97 -7.10 42.49
CA ASP A 870 11.10 -7.95 43.30
C ASP A 870 10.94 -7.34 44.70
N SER A 871 9.70 -7.26 45.17
CA SER A 871 9.37 -6.88 46.54
C SER A 871 9.78 -7.98 47.53
N PRO A 872 9.88 -7.68 48.84
CA PRO A 872 10.15 -8.71 49.85
C PRO A 872 9.13 -9.86 49.89
N GLY A 873 7.90 -9.62 49.41
CA GLY A 873 6.85 -10.63 49.29
C GLY A 873 6.92 -11.47 48.00
N GLY A 874 7.90 -11.21 47.12
CA GLY A 874 8.07 -11.88 45.83
C GLY A 874 7.26 -11.28 44.67
N ASP A 875 6.42 -10.28 44.93
CA ASP A 875 5.70 -9.54 43.87
C ASP A 875 6.69 -8.72 43.05
N LEU A 876 6.50 -8.66 41.73
CA LEU A 876 7.33 -7.84 40.85
C LEU A 876 6.79 -6.42 40.79
N LEU A 877 7.65 -5.45 41.06
CA LEU A 877 7.38 -4.02 40.96
C LEU A 877 7.96 -3.48 39.65
N ILE A 878 7.09 -2.96 38.78
CA ILE A 878 7.43 -2.48 37.44
C ILE A 878 7.14 -0.97 37.37
N GLY A 879 8.16 -0.13 37.32
CA GLY A 879 8.00 1.31 37.15
C GLY A 879 7.36 1.68 35.81
N ALA A 880 6.58 2.77 35.78
CA ALA A 880 5.82 3.20 34.60
C ALA A 880 6.69 3.70 33.43
N ALA A 881 7.96 4.03 33.68
CA ALA A 881 8.95 4.44 32.68
C ALA A 881 9.93 3.32 32.30
N VAL A 882 9.71 2.08 32.76
CA VAL A 882 10.46 0.90 32.32
C VAL A 882 10.16 0.67 30.82
N PRO A 883 11.19 0.63 29.95
CA PRO A 883 11.04 0.20 28.56
C PRO A 883 10.45 -1.19 28.44
N LEU A 884 9.65 -1.43 27.40
CA LEU A 884 9.04 -2.75 27.17
C LEU A 884 10.10 -3.83 26.91
N GLU A 885 11.25 -3.47 26.32
CA GLU A 885 12.35 -4.41 26.07
C GLU A 885 13.06 -4.83 27.36
N ASP A 886 13.32 -3.89 28.29
CA ASP A 886 13.87 -4.20 29.62
C ASP A 886 12.95 -5.17 30.38
N LEU A 887 11.63 -4.92 30.34
CA LEU A 887 10.66 -5.82 30.94
C LEU A 887 10.68 -7.20 30.25
N ARG A 888 10.74 -7.26 28.92
CA ARG A 888 10.81 -8.51 28.17
C ARG A 888 12.05 -9.32 28.56
N SER A 889 13.23 -8.68 28.60
CA SER A 889 14.48 -9.34 29.01
C SER A 889 14.38 -9.89 30.42
N ARG A 890 13.91 -9.08 31.38
CA ARG A 890 13.74 -9.53 32.78
C ARG A 890 12.78 -10.72 32.91
N MET A 891 11.75 -10.81 32.07
CA MET A 891 10.83 -11.95 32.05
C MET A 891 11.46 -13.18 31.40
N SER A 892 12.23 -13.01 30.33
CA SER A 892 13.00 -14.10 29.71
C SER A 892 14.09 -14.68 30.61
N ASP A 893 14.71 -13.83 31.45
CA ASP A 893 15.76 -14.23 32.40
C ASP A 893 15.20 -14.76 33.74
N SER A 894 13.88 -14.95 33.83
CA SER A 894 13.25 -15.48 35.03
C SER A 894 13.61 -16.95 35.27
N ASP A 895 13.29 -17.42 36.46
CA ASP A 895 13.31 -18.82 36.93
C ASP A 895 12.30 -19.73 36.19
N GLY A 896 11.86 -19.36 34.98
CA GLY A 896 10.97 -20.13 34.12
C GLY A 896 9.51 -20.12 34.56
N ARG A 897 9.09 -19.15 35.39
CA ARG A 897 7.71 -19.07 35.89
C ARG A 897 6.74 -18.90 34.72
N PRO A 898 5.64 -19.68 34.64
CA PRO A 898 4.79 -19.67 33.45
C PRO A 898 4.18 -18.29 33.13
N GLY A 899 3.81 -17.51 34.16
CA GLY A 899 3.31 -16.15 33.97
C GLY A 899 4.37 -15.18 33.42
N ASP A 900 5.63 -15.33 33.82
CA ASP A 900 6.75 -14.55 33.28
C ASP A 900 7.01 -14.95 31.82
N THR A 901 6.99 -16.25 31.50
CA THR A 901 7.12 -16.76 30.13
C THR A 901 6.01 -16.25 29.21
N MET A 902 4.76 -16.24 29.70
CA MET A 902 3.63 -15.64 28.97
C MET A 902 3.87 -14.15 28.70
N LEU A 903 4.32 -13.40 29.72
CA LEU A 903 4.54 -11.96 29.58
C LEU A 903 5.72 -11.65 28.62
N ALA A 904 6.79 -12.43 28.66
CA ALA A 904 7.90 -12.33 27.70
C ALA A 904 7.42 -12.53 26.26
N SER A 905 6.64 -13.60 26.01
CA SER A 905 6.08 -13.92 24.70
C SER A 905 5.12 -12.83 24.22
N LEU A 906 4.23 -12.34 25.09
CA LEU A 906 3.33 -11.23 24.80
C LEU A 906 4.10 -9.98 24.39
N LEU A 907 5.14 -9.60 25.15
CA LEU A 907 5.96 -8.41 24.88
C LEU A 907 6.70 -8.52 23.55
N GLU A 908 7.22 -9.71 23.22
CA GLU A 908 7.87 -9.96 21.94
C GLU A 908 6.92 -9.76 20.76
N GLU A 909 5.67 -10.20 20.89
CA GLU A 909 4.65 -10.01 19.86
C GLU A 909 4.06 -8.60 19.82
N LEU A 910 4.18 -7.82 20.90
CA LEU A 910 3.50 -6.54 21.08
C LEU A 910 3.92 -5.50 20.05
N ALA A 911 5.23 -5.41 19.77
CA ALA A 911 5.79 -4.48 18.79
C ALA A 911 7.19 -4.93 18.35
N THR A 912 7.75 -4.29 17.32
CA THR A 912 9.13 -4.54 16.89
C THR A 912 10.13 -4.14 17.99
N HIS A 913 11.34 -4.70 17.92
CA HIS A 913 12.43 -4.38 18.85
C HIS A 913 12.64 -2.87 19.01
N GLN A 914 12.70 -2.12 17.90
CA GLN A 914 12.90 -0.66 17.93
C GLN A 914 11.81 0.08 18.69
N ILE A 915 10.55 -0.40 18.63
CA ILE A 915 9.45 0.20 19.37
C ILE A 915 9.56 -0.15 20.86
N ARG A 916 9.93 -1.38 21.22
CA ARG A 916 10.02 -1.82 22.62
C ARG A 916 11.12 -1.13 23.41
N GLU A 917 12.19 -0.72 22.75
CA GLU A 917 13.28 0.09 23.32
C GLU A 917 12.82 1.49 23.75
N LEU A 918 11.81 2.04 23.05
CA LEU A 918 11.33 3.40 23.30
C LEU A 918 10.00 3.44 24.07
N ALA A 919 9.12 2.48 23.83
CA ALA A 919 7.83 2.41 24.49
C ALA A 919 8.01 1.98 25.95
N THR A 920 7.33 2.69 26.86
CA THR A 920 7.34 2.36 28.28
C THR A 920 6.09 1.58 28.67
N THR A 921 6.13 0.86 29.80
CA THR A 921 4.99 0.12 30.37
C THR A 921 3.80 1.05 30.63
N GLY A 922 4.01 2.20 31.25
CA GLY A 922 2.98 3.19 31.51
C GLY A 922 2.50 3.87 30.24
N GLY A 923 3.42 4.20 29.33
CA GLY A 923 3.08 4.72 28.01
C GLY A 923 2.18 3.77 27.23
N ASN A 924 2.43 2.45 27.28
CA ASN A 924 1.61 1.42 26.64
C ASN A 924 0.19 1.34 27.22
N LEU A 925 0.05 1.38 28.55
CA LEU A 925 -1.25 1.32 29.22
C LEU A 925 -2.11 2.57 28.97
N LEU A 926 -1.47 3.73 28.79
CA LEU A 926 -2.12 5.02 28.62
C LEU A 926 -2.19 5.50 27.16
N GLN A 927 -1.96 4.61 26.18
CA GLN A 927 -2.01 4.99 24.76
C GLN A 927 -3.39 5.46 24.32
N ASP A 928 -3.38 6.45 23.43
CA ASP A 928 -4.59 6.95 22.76
C ASP A 928 -5.20 5.91 21.80
N LYS A 929 -6.48 6.13 21.49
CA LYS A 929 -7.27 5.23 20.65
C LYS A 929 -6.79 5.22 19.20
N ARG A 930 -6.88 4.04 18.58
CA ARG A 930 -6.54 3.79 17.17
C ARG A 930 -7.76 3.75 16.24
N CYS A 931 -8.85 4.38 16.65
CA CYS A 931 -10.05 4.50 15.80
C CYS A 931 -9.77 5.47 14.65
N SER A 932 -9.88 5.00 13.42
CA SER A 932 -9.65 5.79 12.21
C SER A 932 -10.51 7.06 12.17
N PHE A 933 -11.78 7.00 12.57
CA PHE A 933 -12.64 8.19 12.65
C PHE A 933 -12.14 9.22 13.67
N TYR A 934 -11.58 8.76 14.80
CA TYR A 934 -11.02 9.66 15.80
C TYR A 934 -9.76 10.35 15.26
N ARG A 935 -8.88 9.60 14.60
CA ARG A 935 -7.58 10.12 14.14
C ARG A 935 -7.67 10.89 12.81
N ASN A 936 -8.65 10.60 11.95
CA ASN A 936 -8.75 11.15 10.59
C ASN A 936 -9.82 12.23 10.42
N GLY A 937 -9.89 13.20 11.33
CA GLY A 937 -10.62 14.46 11.09
C GLY A 937 -12.15 14.41 11.17
N PHE A 938 -12.77 13.27 11.47
CA PHE A 938 -14.23 13.19 11.63
C PHE A 938 -14.68 13.86 12.94
N ASP A 939 -15.81 14.55 12.92
CA ASP A 939 -16.45 15.11 14.12
C ASP A 939 -17.16 14.02 14.95
N CYS A 940 -16.41 12.99 15.34
CA CYS A 940 -16.92 11.87 16.13
C CYS A 940 -17.16 12.29 17.60
N TYR A 941 -17.89 11.44 18.34
CA TYR A 941 -18.15 11.61 19.78
C TYR A 941 -16.92 12.08 20.58
N LYS A 942 -15.73 11.49 20.37
CA LYS A 942 -14.52 11.85 21.12
C LYS A 942 -13.97 13.24 20.77
N ARG A 943 -14.20 13.74 19.56
CA ARG A 943 -13.72 15.07 19.12
C ARG A 943 -14.71 16.19 19.39
N GLY A 944 -15.99 15.94 19.13
CA GLY A 944 -17.03 16.98 19.25
C GLY A 944 -17.93 16.87 20.48
N GLY A 945 -17.64 15.93 21.39
CA GLY A 945 -18.34 15.75 22.65
C GLY A 945 -19.73 15.11 22.51
N TRP A 946 -20.52 15.20 23.59
CA TRP A 946 -21.77 14.44 23.76
C TRP A 946 -22.85 14.68 22.70
N THR A 947 -22.75 15.77 21.93
CA THR A 947 -23.69 16.08 20.83
C THR A 947 -23.34 15.40 19.52
N ARG A 948 -22.20 14.68 19.42
CA ARG A 948 -21.75 14.00 18.21
C ARG A 948 -21.91 12.50 18.31
N PRO A 949 -22.40 11.84 17.24
CA PRO A 949 -22.47 10.39 17.22
C PRO A 949 -21.07 9.75 16.98
N CYS A 950 -20.96 8.46 17.28
CA CYS A 950 -19.81 7.65 16.87
C CYS A 950 -19.97 7.23 15.40
N TYR A 951 -19.02 7.62 14.56
CA TYR A 951 -19.05 7.31 13.13
C TYR A 951 -18.83 5.84 12.79
N ALA A 952 -18.13 5.11 13.65
CA ALA A 952 -17.94 3.67 13.50
C ALA A 952 -19.26 2.88 13.48
N LEU A 953 -20.37 3.46 13.97
CA LEU A 953 -21.68 2.81 13.89
C LEU A 953 -22.21 2.69 12.45
N LEU A 954 -21.87 3.62 11.58
CA LEU A 954 -22.36 3.67 10.20
C LEU A 954 -21.27 3.47 9.14
N GLY A 955 -19.99 3.64 9.51
CA GLY A 955 -18.85 3.41 8.61
C GLY A 955 -18.08 2.13 8.94
N ASP A 956 -16.88 1.98 8.38
CA ASP A 956 -16.04 0.79 8.57
C ASP A 956 -15.66 0.54 10.03
N HIS A 957 -16.09 -0.62 10.54
CA HIS A 957 -15.86 -1.03 11.93
C HIS A 957 -15.26 -2.42 12.08
N ARG A 958 -14.70 -3.00 11.01
CA ARG A 958 -14.25 -4.41 10.97
C ARG A 958 -13.21 -4.76 12.04
N TYR A 959 -12.21 -3.92 12.26
CA TYR A 959 -11.02 -4.29 13.04
C TYR A 959 -11.00 -3.69 14.45
N HIS A 960 -10.78 -2.38 14.59
CA HIS A 960 -10.43 -1.73 15.87
C HIS A 960 -11.65 -1.24 16.68
N HIS A 961 -12.77 -1.97 16.58
CA HIS A 961 -14.02 -1.61 17.22
C HIS A 961 -14.61 -2.73 18.08
N ALA A 962 -15.34 -2.34 19.12
CA ALA A 962 -15.84 -3.21 20.16
C ALA A 962 -17.01 -4.07 19.68
N VAL A 963 -17.07 -5.29 20.22
CA VAL A 963 -18.21 -6.19 20.12
C VAL A 963 -18.97 -6.32 21.44
N ILE A 964 -18.48 -5.70 22.52
CA ILE A 964 -19.12 -5.62 23.84
C ILE A 964 -18.99 -4.22 24.44
N GLY A 965 -20.00 -3.74 25.18
CA GLY A 965 -19.95 -2.47 25.94
C GLY A 965 -19.85 -1.16 25.11
N GLY A 966 -19.81 -1.26 23.78
CA GLY A 966 -19.71 -0.12 22.86
C GLY A 966 -21.04 0.64 22.70
N HIS A 967 -21.38 1.50 23.66
CA HIS A 967 -22.61 2.28 23.63
C HIS A 967 -22.44 3.66 22.93
N ARG A 968 -21.51 4.50 23.41
CA ARG A 968 -21.27 5.86 22.88
C ARG A 968 -20.06 5.98 21.96
N CYS A 969 -19.06 5.14 22.17
CA CYS A 969 -17.88 5.04 21.32
C CYS A 969 -17.55 3.57 21.16
N GLN A 970 -17.27 3.17 19.93
CA GLN A 970 -16.94 1.78 19.59
C GLN A 970 -15.44 1.51 19.69
N ALA A 971 -14.59 2.49 20.00
CA ALA A 971 -13.15 2.27 20.05
C ALA A 971 -12.76 1.30 21.18
N VAL A 972 -11.82 0.41 20.88
CA VAL A 972 -11.31 -0.58 21.83
C VAL A 972 -10.10 -0.06 22.62
N THR A 973 -9.69 -0.77 23.67
CA THR A 973 -8.39 -0.51 24.30
C THR A 973 -7.25 -1.09 23.45
N PRO A 974 -6.25 -0.28 23.07
CA PRO A 974 -5.18 -0.71 22.16
C PRO A 974 -4.05 -1.49 22.86
N SER A 975 -4.07 -1.61 24.20
CA SER A 975 -2.99 -2.23 24.97
C SER A 975 -3.19 -3.74 25.13
N ASP A 976 -2.41 -4.51 24.38
CA ASP A 976 -2.28 -5.96 24.59
C ASP A 976 -1.63 -6.26 25.94
N LEU A 977 -0.70 -5.41 26.39
CA LEU A 977 -0.08 -5.51 27.73
C LEU A 977 -1.13 -5.46 28.83
N ALA A 978 -2.12 -4.57 28.73
CA ALA A 978 -3.22 -4.50 29.69
C ALA A 978 -4.04 -5.81 29.74
N THR A 979 -4.15 -6.51 28.62
CA THR A 979 -4.87 -7.79 28.53
C THR A 979 -4.12 -8.88 29.29
N GLY A 980 -2.81 -9.00 29.08
CA GLY A 980 -1.96 -9.96 29.81
C GLY A 980 -1.83 -9.64 31.29
N LEU A 981 -1.61 -8.38 31.65
CA LEU A 981 -1.53 -7.95 33.04
C LEU A 981 -2.83 -8.19 33.81
N LEU A 982 -4.00 -8.03 33.17
CA LEU A 982 -5.28 -8.36 33.79
C LEU A 982 -5.43 -9.87 34.05
N ALA A 983 -4.92 -10.73 33.17
CA ALA A 983 -4.92 -12.18 33.41
C ALA A 983 -4.01 -12.58 34.58
N LEU A 984 -2.96 -11.81 34.84
CA LEU A 984 -2.02 -12.02 35.95
C LEU A 984 -2.36 -11.20 37.21
N ASP A 985 -3.61 -10.77 37.37
CA ASP A 985 -4.09 -10.03 38.56
C ASP A 985 -3.27 -8.76 38.90
N ALA A 986 -2.61 -8.15 37.92
CA ALA A 986 -1.74 -7.00 38.15
C ALA A 986 -2.53 -5.77 38.64
N VAL A 987 -1.83 -4.89 39.35
CA VAL A 987 -2.41 -3.69 39.95
C VAL A 987 -1.60 -2.46 39.57
N ALA A 988 -2.29 -1.39 39.17
CA ALA A 988 -1.70 -0.11 38.82
C ALA A 988 -1.74 0.87 40.00
N HIS A 989 -0.62 1.53 40.24
CA HIS A 989 -0.43 2.57 41.25
C HIS A 989 -0.21 3.93 40.59
N SER A 990 -0.86 4.96 41.13
CA SER A 990 -0.83 6.32 40.57
C SER A 990 -0.94 7.37 41.66
N VAL A 991 -0.35 8.54 41.41
CA VAL A 991 -0.29 9.66 42.36
C VAL A 991 -1.02 10.86 41.76
N PRO A 992 -2.17 11.26 42.33
CA PRO A 992 -2.89 12.46 41.90
C PRO A 992 -2.20 13.73 42.43
N PRO A 993 -2.44 14.91 41.81
CA PRO A 993 -1.90 16.16 42.29
C PRO A 993 -2.56 16.67 43.57
N GLY A 994 -1.78 17.46 44.32
CA GLY A 994 -2.09 17.91 45.66
C GLY A 994 -1.82 16.84 46.72
N SER A 995 -2.19 17.10 47.98
CA SER A 995 -2.02 16.18 49.11
C SER A 995 -3.00 14.99 49.10
N LYS A 996 -3.48 14.57 47.92
CA LYS A 996 -4.43 13.47 47.77
C LYS A 996 -3.70 12.12 47.86
N PRO A 997 -4.31 11.08 48.45
CA PRO A 997 -3.67 9.78 48.59
C PRO A 997 -3.44 9.10 47.23
N ALA A 998 -2.39 8.29 47.16
CA ALA A 998 -2.12 7.43 46.01
C ALA A 998 -3.30 6.49 45.74
N ARG A 999 -3.58 6.22 44.46
CA ARG A 999 -4.68 5.36 44.01
C ARG A 999 -4.13 4.02 43.53
N ARG A 1000 -4.75 2.94 44.02
CA ARG A 1000 -4.50 1.54 43.64
C ARG A 1000 -5.71 1.02 42.86
N ARG A 1001 -5.50 0.48 41.65
CA ARG A 1001 -6.59 -0.02 40.78
C ARG A 1001 -6.19 -1.33 40.09
N THR A 1002 -7.12 -2.25 39.89
CA THR A 1002 -6.91 -3.35 38.94
C THR A 1002 -6.77 -2.79 37.52
N ILE A 1003 -6.15 -3.54 36.61
CA ILE A 1003 -5.93 -3.06 35.25
C ILE A 1003 -7.22 -2.67 34.53
N ASP A 1004 -8.33 -3.39 34.72
CA ASP A 1004 -9.61 -3.02 34.09
C ASP A 1004 -10.24 -1.77 34.71
N GLN A 1005 -9.96 -1.48 35.99
CA GLN A 1005 -10.39 -0.28 36.70
C GLN A 1005 -9.53 0.95 36.35
N LEU A 1006 -8.35 0.75 35.77
CA LEU A 1006 -7.56 1.85 35.21
C LEU A 1006 -8.29 2.57 34.06
N TYR A 1007 -9.37 2.00 33.51
CA TYR A 1007 -10.13 2.55 32.39
C TYR A 1007 -11.58 2.88 32.79
N ALA A 1008 -11.98 4.14 32.73
CA ALA A 1008 -13.33 4.62 33.08
C ALA A 1008 -14.38 4.42 31.96
N GLY A 1009 -13.94 4.20 30.73
CA GLY A 1009 -14.79 4.18 29.54
C GLY A 1009 -14.07 3.59 28.33
N PRO A 1010 -14.43 3.93 27.08
CA PRO A 1010 -13.74 3.48 25.87
C PRO A 1010 -12.29 3.94 25.86
N GLY A 1011 -11.45 3.07 26.42
CA GLY A 1011 -10.34 3.29 27.37
C GLY A 1011 -9.81 4.69 27.47
N GLU A 1012 -10.59 5.50 28.17
CA GLU A 1012 -10.09 6.68 28.85
C GLU A 1012 -9.51 6.20 30.17
N PRO A 1013 -8.26 6.56 30.50
CA PRO A 1013 -7.73 6.25 31.81
C PRO A 1013 -8.61 6.93 32.87
N ASP A 1014 -8.98 6.22 33.92
CA ASP A 1014 -9.68 6.76 35.09
C ASP A 1014 -8.69 7.57 35.95
N MET A 1015 -8.09 8.60 35.37
CA MET A 1015 -7.05 9.42 35.99
C MET A 1015 -7.50 10.88 36.05
N ALA A 1016 -7.25 11.53 37.18
CA ALA A 1016 -7.48 12.96 37.34
C ALA A 1016 -6.49 13.76 36.49
N ALA A 1017 -6.85 15.00 36.13
CA ALA A 1017 -5.91 15.91 35.48
C ALA A 1017 -4.64 16.08 36.34
N GLY A 1018 -3.46 15.89 35.73
CA GLY A 1018 -2.16 15.95 36.40
C GLY A 1018 -1.78 14.69 37.20
N GLU A 1019 -2.64 13.67 37.29
CA GLU A 1019 -2.32 12.40 37.95
C GLU A 1019 -1.26 11.62 37.15
N LEU A 1020 -0.27 11.06 37.84
CA LEU A 1020 0.85 10.32 37.24
C LEU A 1020 0.76 8.83 37.59
N LEU A 1021 0.79 7.97 36.57
CA LEU A 1021 0.95 6.52 36.75
C LEU A 1021 2.40 6.24 37.14
N THR A 1022 2.62 5.57 38.27
CA THR A 1022 3.97 5.43 38.84
C THR A 1022 4.54 4.03 38.69
N MET A 1023 3.74 3.00 38.94
CA MET A 1023 4.20 1.61 39.02
C MET A 1023 3.07 0.61 38.81
N LEU A 1024 3.42 -0.59 38.38
CA LEU A 1024 2.59 -1.78 38.35
C LEU A 1024 3.14 -2.80 39.35
N GLU A 1025 2.24 -3.46 40.07
CA GLU A 1025 2.52 -4.54 41.01
C GLU A 1025 1.97 -5.84 40.42
N LEU A 1026 2.84 -6.82 40.18
CA LEU A 1026 2.49 -8.11 39.61
C LEU A 1026 2.67 -9.21 40.67
N PRO A 1027 1.58 -9.81 41.17
CA PRO A 1027 1.63 -10.74 42.30
C PRO A 1027 2.47 -12.01 42.03
N ALA A 1028 3.27 -12.43 43.01
CA ALA A 1028 4.10 -13.64 42.93
C ALA A 1028 3.26 -14.89 42.61
N ALA A 1029 2.12 -15.04 43.29
CA ALA A 1029 1.21 -16.17 43.10
C ALA A 1029 0.63 -16.22 41.69
N ALA A 1030 0.34 -15.07 41.07
CA ALA A 1030 -0.17 -15.01 39.71
C ALA A 1030 0.91 -15.36 38.68
N ARG A 1031 2.16 -14.93 38.91
CA ARG A 1031 3.31 -15.29 38.05
C ARG A 1031 3.62 -16.79 38.04
N ALA A 1032 3.31 -17.50 39.12
CA ALA A 1032 3.54 -18.94 39.25
C ALA A 1032 2.49 -19.81 38.53
N ARG A 1033 1.32 -19.25 38.20
CA ARG A 1033 0.21 -19.98 37.54
C ARG A 1033 0.53 -20.28 36.08
N PRO A 1034 0.16 -21.46 35.55
CA PRO A 1034 0.09 -21.71 34.11
C PRO A 1034 -0.66 -20.59 33.40
N ALA A 1035 -0.04 -19.98 32.40
CA ALA A 1035 -0.61 -18.85 31.69
C ALA A 1035 -0.19 -18.83 30.22
N ALA A 1036 -1.09 -18.39 29.34
CA ALA A 1036 -0.87 -18.30 27.91
C ALA A 1036 -1.58 -17.08 27.31
N PHE A 1037 -1.02 -16.56 26.23
CA PHE A 1037 -1.53 -15.43 25.49
C PHE A 1037 -1.51 -15.74 23.99
N GLU A 1038 -2.59 -15.40 23.31
CA GLU A 1038 -2.72 -15.50 21.86
C GLU A 1038 -3.36 -14.22 21.31
N LYS A 1039 -2.89 -13.74 20.16
CA LYS A 1039 -3.52 -12.62 19.46
C LYS A 1039 -3.67 -12.86 17.96
N LEU A 1040 -4.80 -12.42 17.43
CA LEU A 1040 -4.98 -12.23 16.00
C LEU A 1040 -4.53 -10.82 15.63
N ARG A 1041 -3.55 -10.74 14.73
CA ARG A 1041 -3.06 -9.51 14.11
C ARG A 1041 -3.14 -9.67 12.60
N LEU A 1042 -3.29 -8.55 11.88
CA LEU A 1042 -3.28 -8.60 10.42
C LEU A 1042 -1.85 -8.76 9.87
N TYR A 1043 -0.85 -8.15 10.54
CA TYR A 1043 0.57 -8.17 10.13
C TYR A 1043 1.51 -8.30 11.33
N ALA A 1044 2.75 -8.72 11.07
CA ALA A 1044 3.83 -8.74 12.05
C ALA A 1044 4.02 -7.36 12.70
N GLY A 1045 3.96 -7.30 14.03
CA GLY A 1045 4.11 -6.06 14.80
C GLY A 1045 2.84 -5.20 14.89
N ASP A 1046 1.69 -5.65 14.37
CA ASP A 1046 0.43 -4.93 14.53
C ASP A 1046 -0.23 -5.12 15.92
N PHE A 1047 -1.04 -4.13 16.27
CA PHE A 1047 -2.02 -4.22 17.35
C PHE A 1047 -2.98 -5.40 17.12
N ALA A 1048 -3.42 -6.04 18.20
CA ALA A 1048 -4.42 -7.08 18.10
C ALA A 1048 -5.74 -6.55 17.51
N VAL A 1049 -6.35 -7.36 16.64
CA VAL A 1049 -7.76 -7.22 16.26
C VAL A 1049 -8.64 -7.86 17.34
N CYS A 1050 -8.20 -9.00 17.86
CA CYS A 1050 -8.67 -9.62 19.08
C CYS A 1050 -7.52 -10.41 19.74
N SER A 1051 -7.56 -10.54 21.06
CA SER A 1051 -6.58 -11.31 21.82
C SER A 1051 -7.21 -11.96 23.03
N ALA A 1052 -6.60 -13.04 23.51
CA ALA A 1052 -7.00 -13.78 24.70
C ALA A 1052 -5.77 -14.04 25.57
N ALA A 1053 -5.88 -13.77 26.87
CA ALA A 1053 -4.92 -14.15 27.89
C ALA A 1053 -5.63 -15.00 28.94
N VAL A 1054 -5.05 -16.14 29.30
CA VAL A 1054 -5.60 -17.05 30.30
C VAL A 1054 -4.53 -17.35 31.35
N SER A 1055 -4.92 -17.35 32.62
CA SER A 1055 -4.12 -17.87 33.73
C SER A 1055 -4.98 -18.82 34.56
N LEU A 1056 -4.45 -19.98 34.92
CA LEU A 1056 -5.17 -21.05 35.60
C LEU A 1056 -4.53 -21.38 36.95
N GLU A 1057 -5.37 -21.70 37.92
CA GLU A 1057 -4.98 -22.33 39.18
C GLU A 1057 -5.51 -23.77 39.10
N LEU A 1058 -4.60 -24.73 39.21
CA LEU A 1058 -4.91 -26.16 39.07
C LEU A 1058 -4.96 -26.81 40.45
N GLU A 1059 -5.80 -27.84 40.58
CA GLU A 1059 -5.78 -28.71 41.76
C GLU A 1059 -4.52 -29.58 41.76
N ASP A 1060 -4.30 -30.33 42.86
CA ASP A 1060 -3.13 -31.20 43.03
C ASP A 1060 -3.02 -32.30 41.96
N ASP A 1061 -4.12 -32.60 41.25
CA ASP A 1061 -4.14 -33.54 40.12
C ASP A 1061 -3.51 -32.98 38.83
N GLY A 1062 -3.17 -31.68 38.81
CA GLY A 1062 -2.53 -31.01 37.69
C GLY A 1062 -3.41 -30.83 36.45
N VAL A 1063 -4.69 -31.20 36.50
CA VAL A 1063 -5.59 -31.18 35.33
C VAL A 1063 -6.94 -30.54 35.61
N THR A 1064 -7.41 -30.57 36.86
CA THR A 1064 -8.66 -29.95 37.26
C THR A 1064 -8.45 -28.48 37.59
N ILE A 1065 -9.29 -27.61 37.04
CA ILE A 1065 -9.15 -26.16 37.18
C ILE A 1065 -9.84 -25.70 38.47
N ALA A 1066 -9.05 -25.35 39.48
CA ALA A 1066 -9.53 -24.76 40.75
C ALA A 1066 -9.91 -23.27 40.59
N GLY A 1067 -9.18 -22.54 39.75
CA GLY A 1067 -9.37 -21.12 39.53
C GLY A 1067 -8.98 -20.70 38.12
N ALA A 1068 -9.63 -19.66 37.59
CA ALA A 1068 -9.35 -19.16 36.26
C ALA A 1068 -9.41 -17.63 36.20
N ARG A 1069 -8.51 -17.06 35.39
CA ARG A 1069 -8.55 -15.69 34.91
C ARG A 1069 -8.55 -15.69 33.41
N VAL A 1070 -9.61 -15.15 32.81
CA VAL A 1070 -9.75 -15.05 31.35
C VAL A 1070 -9.93 -13.58 30.98
N SER A 1071 -8.95 -13.04 30.26
CA SER A 1071 -8.91 -11.65 29.83
C SER A 1071 -8.92 -11.57 28.30
N LEU A 1072 -9.82 -10.77 27.73
CA LEU A 1072 -9.97 -10.58 26.31
C LEU A 1072 -9.58 -9.14 25.92
N GLY A 1073 -8.71 -9.01 24.93
CA GLY A 1073 -8.22 -7.75 24.40
C GLY A 1073 -8.85 -7.39 23.06
N ALA A 1074 -8.81 -6.10 22.71
CA ALA A 1074 -9.34 -5.53 21.46
C ALA A 1074 -10.79 -5.90 21.08
N VAL A 1075 -11.59 -6.47 21.97
CA VAL A 1075 -13.02 -6.77 21.77
C VAL A 1075 -13.94 -5.80 22.51
N ALA A 1076 -13.39 -4.99 23.41
CA ALA A 1076 -14.13 -4.16 24.35
C ALA A 1076 -13.48 -2.76 24.54
N PRO A 1077 -14.26 -1.77 25.01
CA PRO A 1077 -13.80 -0.47 25.46
C PRO A 1077 -12.61 -0.52 26.42
N LYS A 1078 -12.54 -1.52 27.30
CA LYS A 1078 -11.47 -1.78 28.26
C LYS A 1078 -11.05 -3.25 28.18
N PRO A 1079 -9.87 -3.66 28.68
CA PRO A 1079 -9.54 -5.08 28.81
C PRO A 1079 -10.68 -5.81 29.52
N TYR A 1080 -11.18 -6.88 28.90
CA TYR A 1080 -12.45 -7.48 29.30
C TYR A 1080 -12.23 -8.79 30.03
N ARG A 1081 -12.63 -8.84 31.31
CA ARG A 1081 -12.59 -10.05 32.10
C ARG A 1081 -13.82 -10.93 31.82
N ALA A 1082 -13.61 -12.08 31.18
CA ALA A 1082 -14.66 -12.99 30.74
C ALA A 1082 -15.15 -13.91 31.88
N THR A 1083 -15.80 -13.34 32.89
CA THR A 1083 -16.22 -14.06 34.11
C THR A 1083 -17.16 -15.27 33.85
N ARG A 1084 -17.96 -15.25 32.77
CA ARG A 1084 -18.77 -16.43 32.38
C ARG A 1084 -17.91 -17.59 31.90
N SER A 1085 -16.84 -17.31 31.16
CA SER A 1085 -15.86 -18.31 30.75
C SER A 1085 -15.09 -18.84 31.95
N GLU A 1086 -14.66 -17.96 32.87
CA GLU A 1086 -14.03 -18.37 34.14
C GLU A 1086 -14.93 -19.35 34.93
N LYS A 1087 -16.21 -19.02 35.10
CA LYS A 1087 -17.18 -19.91 35.79
C LYS A 1087 -17.39 -21.24 35.11
N ARG A 1088 -17.26 -21.32 33.77
CA ARG A 1088 -17.40 -22.58 33.03
C ARG A 1088 -16.14 -23.44 33.14
N LEU A 1089 -14.97 -22.82 33.34
CA LEU A 1089 -13.70 -23.51 33.52
C LEU A 1089 -13.53 -24.08 34.93
N ILE A 1090 -13.99 -23.39 35.97
CA ILE A 1090 -13.84 -23.87 37.36
C ILE A 1090 -14.53 -25.23 37.53
N GLY A 1091 -13.76 -26.22 37.99
CA GLY A 1091 -14.18 -27.62 38.14
C GLY A 1091 -14.17 -28.45 36.85
N ALA A 1092 -13.78 -27.87 35.71
CA ALA A 1092 -13.55 -28.61 34.47
C ALA A 1092 -12.12 -29.17 34.42
N SER A 1093 -11.94 -30.26 33.67
CA SER A 1093 -10.63 -30.83 33.37
C SER A 1093 -10.04 -30.20 32.11
N LEU A 1094 -8.73 -29.93 32.12
CA LEU A 1094 -7.96 -29.52 30.93
C LEU A 1094 -7.97 -30.57 29.81
N SER A 1095 -8.23 -31.83 30.13
CA SER A 1095 -8.36 -32.93 29.16
C SER A 1095 -9.74 -32.97 28.50
N ASP A 1096 -10.74 -32.23 29.02
CA ASP A 1096 -12.09 -32.20 28.46
C ASP A 1096 -12.21 -31.10 27.39
N GLY A 1097 -11.85 -31.46 26.15
CA GLY A 1097 -11.93 -30.55 25.01
C GLY A 1097 -13.33 -29.97 24.75
N GLN A 1098 -14.39 -30.67 25.14
CA GLN A 1098 -15.76 -30.17 25.00
C GLN A 1098 -16.06 -29.09 26.06
N ALA A 1099 -15.64 -29.29 27.32
CA ALA A 1099 -15.74 -28.27 28.36
C ALA A 1099 -14.94 -27.01 28.02
N LEU A 1100 -13.70 -27.17 27.51
CA LEU A 1100 -12.88 -26.04 27.05
C LEU A 1100 -13.56 -25.27 25.90
N LYS A 1101 -14.13 -26.00 24.95
CA LYS A 1101 -14.93 -25.40 23.87
C LYS A 1101 -16.11 -24.63 24.43
N GLU A 1102 -16.92 -25.20 25.30
CA GLU A 1102 -18.06 -24.50 25.89
C GLU A 1102 -17.64 -23.24 26.68
N ALA A 1103 -16.54 -23.33 27.43
CA ALA A 1103 -15.96 -22.18 28.12
C ALA A 1103 -15.52 -21.07 27.16
N SER A 1104 -14.92 -21.43 26.03
CA SER A 1104 -14.48 -20.46 25.01
C SER A 1104 -15.65 -19.65 24.40
N TRP A 1105 -16.87 -20.20 24.42
CA TRP A 1105 -18.09 -19.57 23.90
C TRP A 1105 -18.94 -18.87 24.97
N ALA A 1106 -18.74 -19.15 26.26
CA ALA A 1106 -19.63 -18.68 27.33
C ALA A 1106 -19.75 -17.15 27.45
N TRP A 1107 -18.69 -16.40 27.13
CA TRP A 1107 -18.69 -14.93 27.17
C TRP A 1107 -19.55 -14.28 26.07
N THR A 1108 -19.85 -15.00 24.99
CA THR A 1108 -20.56 -14.46 23.81
C THR A 1108 -21.97 -13.97 24.14
N ALA A 1109 -22.58 -14.48 25.22
CA ALA A 1109 -23.88 -14.04 25.72
C ALA A 1109 -23.92 -12.56 26.17
N GLU A 1110 -22.76 -11.93 26.35
CA GLU A 1110 -22.65 -10.51 26.72
C GLU A 1110 -22.36 -9.59 25.52
N THR A 1111 -22.21 -10.16 24.33
CA THR A 1111 -21.85 -9.40 23.11
C THR A 1111 -23.03 -8.66 22.51
N ASN A 1112 -22.71 -7.57 21.81
CA ASN A 1112 -23.60 -6.81 20.96
C ASN A 1112 -22.81 -6.23 19.77
N PRO A 1113 -22.34 -7.10 18.84
CA PRO A 1113 -21.48 -6.68 17.73
C PRO A 1113 -22.22 -5.79 16.73
N LEU A 1114 -21.45 -5.12 15.88
CA LEU A 1114 -21.93 -4.46 14.67
C LEU A 1114 -21.75 -5.41 13.47
N LEU A 1115 -22.52 -5.21 12.41
CA LEU A 1115 -22.59 -6.14 11.28
C LEU A 1115 -21.22 -6.50 10.68
N GLY A 1116 -20.34 -5.51 10.51
CA GLY A 1116 -19.01 -5.67 9.95
C GLY A 1116 -17.98 -6.26 10.91
N ASN A 1117 -18.26 -6.39 12.21
CA ASN A 1117 -17.31 -6.94 13.18
C ASN A 1117 -17.80 -8.17 13.95
N VAL A 1118 -18.93 -8.77 13.53
CA VAL A 1118 -19.45 -10.02 14.10
C VAL A 1118 -18.40 -11.14 14.10
N TRP A 1119 -17.63 -11.24 13.02
CA TRP A 1119 -16.58 -12.25 12.85
C TRP A 1119 -15.54 -12.24 13.98
N LYS A 1120 -15.32 -11.10 14.66
CA LYS A 1120 -14.40 -11.02 15.80
C LYS A 1120 -14.84 -11.89 16.96
N VAL A 1121 -16.15 -12.10 17.15
CA VAL A 1121 -16.67 -12.96 18.20
C VAL A 1121 -16.19 -14.38 17.98
N GLN A 1122 -16.37 -14.91 16.76
CA GLN A 1122 -15.89 -16.24 16.37
C GLN A 1122 -14.37 -16.35 16.48
N ALA A 1123 -13.63 -15.39 15.92
CA ALA A 1123 -12.17 -15.37 15.99
C ALA A 1123 -11.67 -15.37 17.45
N THR A 1124 -12.30 -14.62 18.34
CA THR A 1124 -11.94 -14.57 19.76
C THR A 1124 -12.25 -15.88 20.49
N CYS A 1125 -13.38 -16.53 20.18
CA CYS A 1125 -13.65 -17.88 20.71
C CYS A 1125 -12.59 -18.88 20.24
N GLY A 1126 -12.21 -18.81 18.96
CA GLY A 1126 -11.14 -19.63 18.38
C GLY A 1126 -9.79 -19.44 19.07
N LEU A 1127 -9.37 -18.19 19.28
CA LEU A 1127 -8.15 -17.84 20.01
C LEU A 1127 -8.21 -18.34 21.46
N LEU A 1128 -9.34 -18.15 22.15
CA LEU A 1128 -9.49 -18.59 23.53
C LEU A 1128 -9.42 -20.11 23.64
N LEU A 1129 -10.05 -20.85 22.72
CA LEU A 1129 -9.95 -22.30 22.67
C LEU A 1129 -8.50 -22.74 22.45
N ARG A 1130 -7.78 -22.14 21.50
CA ARG A 1130 -6.36 -22.42 21.27
C ARG A 1130 -5.50 -22.15 22.49
N THR A 1131 -5.75 -21.03 23.17
CA THR A 1131 -5.02 -20.65 24.39
C THR A 1131 -5.22 -21.71 25.48
N LEU A 1132 -6.45 -22.23 25.64
CA LEU A 1132 -6.77 -23.28 26.60
C LEU A 1132 -6.14 -24.63 26.21
N THR A 1133 -6.20 -25.01 24.93
CA THR A 1133 -5.58 -26.24 24.41
C THR A 1133 -4.06 -26.22 24.61
N ARG A 1134 -3.40 -25.09 24.33
CA ARG A 1134 -1.96 -24.93 24.56
C ARG A 1134 -1.59 -25.10 26.04
N LEU A 1135 -2.43 -24.60 26.95
CA LEU A 1135 -2.23 -24.81 28.39
C LEU A 1135 -2.38 -26.29 28.78
N ALA A 1136 -3.30 -27.02 28.16
CA ALA A 1136 -3.44 -28.47 28.36
C ALA A 1136 -2.21 -29.24 27.86
N GLU A 1137 -1.66 -28.88 26.69
CA GLU A 1137 -0.44 -29.50 26.14
C GLU A 1137 0.78 -29.26 27.04
N THR A 1138 0.93 -28.06 27.59
CA THR A 1138 2.05 -27.75 28.51
C THR A 1138 1.96 -28.42 29.87
N ALA A 1139 0.78 -28.94 30.25
CA ALA A 1139 0.59 -29.66 31.51
C ALA A 1139 1.02 -31.14 31.43
N ASP A 1140 1.72 -31.55 30.38
CA ASP A 1140 2.21 -32.93 30.13
C ASP A 1140 1.07 -33.96 30.04
N ILE A 1141 -0.08 -33.52 29.52
CA ILE A 1141 -1.25 -34.35 29.25
C ILE A 1141 -1.18 -34.77 27.78
N GLY A 1142 -0.61 -35.97 27.55
CA GLY A 1142 -0.49 -36.59 26.21
C GLY A 1142 -1.81 -36.95 25.56
#